data_AF-A0A8J2QRP5-F1
#
_entry.id   AF-A0A8J2QRP5-F1
#
_cell.length_a   1.000
_cell.length_b   1.000
_cell.length_c   1.000
_cell.angle_alpha   90.00
_cell.angle_beta   90.00
_cell.angle_gamma   90.00
#
_symmetry.space_group_name_H-M   'P 1'
#
loop_
_entity.id
_entity.type
_entity.pdbx_description
1 polymer ?
#
loop_
_entity_poly.entity_id
_entity_poly.type
_entity_poly.pdbx_seq_one_letter_code
_entity_poly.pdbx_strand_id
1 'polypeptide(L)'
;MTCFICKKDGHVASKCPENINDTKVLNQKTLNTTETPIFKRPHPPTESSTTTDFMESETTKENNENSDEDSDDKSSQSSLDEAYKPKSGKKLKKTHNDLALIDWDLVENFTSISGKTYPLSGKQVKEYLTHTYGIKDISEITYNYTEEILSLIEMFNDLIPIISHRSVKNRLSRIVGKLKLLSLSVEDYRELFSYFSQKTLILGDFNAHHTAWSYTTDTRGRLLSDTSINHNYVFLNNGHFTRCAKFNDSTICTSPDISFCSADLSLDFDWNITNESLGSDHLIISIKTLDSTQNSPELKRNIKQANWVEYTKHIESSCEGIDYGNDIQSNYDKFIRIIEESANKNIPYIKTSFNPNKFKPKPWWNPDLSKAVAERRLSLKNFRKLRTVENYLIYKEKVVIARKLIRLAKRNSWQRFCDSIDCNMASSEVWRKLRWLKGYRNPVNYLSESTAVSFVTELTPDSVSFQPLNSSIDNSNPLFFSFSELNLILKRVDTSAGLDSITYSMISHLPDNAKKYLLHIFNTIYRTGEIPYQWRRIKLIAIPKRDTEKVNTINESKAQLPIHDLKRLTEDMIDIQFSDYIKIYTDGSKTRDGSSCAFYDIATDFGAKFLIENSCIPIMGVELIAIKEAMHYIESTSYHKIVILTDSKSSLQHLLRSARGGCVGRNEAYLVIKCIYRLIRNGVEVRLQWIPSHVGVRGNEVADSLASKALRNGIPLDITPHYTDYFPKIKNENYLKFKSYFSECSQNRGLWYRSIVDEPPRIPWFASRNLNRKYLTICFRTRTYHIPLNKFNFTMKKRDDPNCKRCEREEDLLHLVLECKINEQSRLDFLNETRCSRGELLFSLHQILSSNFTAEHSGRFVSFIIDSLNRRSEYYKNAH
;
A
#
# COMPACT_ATOMS: atom_id res chain seq x y z
N MET A 1 11.45 -31.72 -32.05
CA MET A 1 10.55 -30.60 -31.68
C MET A 1 9.14 -31.13 -31.86
N THR A 2 8.43 -31.29 -30.75
CA THR A 2 7.13 -31.96 -30.73
C THR A 2 6.01 -30.95 -30.94
N CYS A 3 5.13 -31.20 -31.91
CA CYS A 3 4.00 -30.34 -32.21
C CYS A 3 3.03 -30.34 -31.02
N PHE A 4 2.68 -29.15 -30.50
CA PHE A 4 1.79 -29.08 -29.33
C PHE A 4 0.34 -29.50 -29.64
N ILE A 5 -0.10 -29.42 -30.90
CA ILE A 5 -1.47 -29.76 -31.32
C ILE A 5 -1.61 -31.29 -31.42
N CYS A 6 -0.94 -31.93 -32.38
CA CYS A 6 -1.07 -33.38 -32.66
C CYS A 6 -0.10 -34.29 -31.87
N LYS A 7 0.77 -33.72 -31.02
CA LYS A 7 1.80 -34.43 -30.22
C LYS A 7 2.84 -35.25 -31.00
N LYS A 8 2.93 -35.10 -32.32
CA LYS A 8 3.96 -35.74 -33.16
C LYS A 8 5.22 -34.87 -33.27
N ASP A 9 6.39 -35.49 -33.32
CA ASP A 9 7.67 -34.80 -33.57
C ASP A 9 7.86 -34.45 -35.05
N GLY A 10 8.68 -33.42 -35.31
CA GLY A 10 9.14 -33.05 -36.65
C GLY A 10 8.56 -31.75 -37.23
N HIS A 11 7.58 -31.13 -36.58
CA HIS A 11 7.03 -29.84 -37.01
C HIS A 11 6.53 -28.99 -35.84
N VAL A 12 6.39 -27.68 -36.08
CA VAL A 12 5.82 -26.71 -35.13
C VAL A 12 4.32 -26.52 -35.37
N ALA A 13 3.58 -26.09 -34.34
CA ALA A 13 2.12 -26.02 -34.34
C ALA A 13 1.52 -25.23 -35.52
N SER A 14 2.20 -24.17 -36.01
CA SER A 14 1.78 -23.38 -37.17
C SER A 14 1.81 -24.13 -38.51
N LYS A 15 2.44 -25.31 -38.57
CA LYS A 15 2.49 -26.21 -39.73
C LYS A 15 1.83 -27.57 -39.46
N CYS A 16 0.98 -27.67 -38.43
CA CYS A 16 0.29 -28.90 -38.09
C CYS A 16 -0.88 -29.13 -39.07
N PRO A 17 -0.99 -30.28 -39.75
CA PRO A 17 -2.10 -30.55 -40.68
C PRO A 17 -3.47 -30.65 -39.99
N GLU A 18 -3.49 -30.91 -38.68
CA GLU A 18 -4.70 -30.90 -37.85
C GLU A 18 -5.11 -29.47 -37.41
N ASN A 19 -4.33 -28.44 -37.74
CA ASN A 19 -4.62 -27.03 -37.40
C ASN A 19 -5.57 -26.40 -38.44
N ILE A 20 -6.81 -26.86 -38.46
CA ILE A 20 -7.87 -26.28 -39.29
C ILE A 20 -8.41 -25.04 -38.58
N ASN A 21 -8.06 -23.86 -39.10
CA ASN A 21 -8.86 -22.66 -38.85
C ASN A 21 -10.25 -22.91 -39.44
N ASP A 22 -11.31 -22.91 -38.63
CA ASP A 22 -12.14 -21.70 -38.59
C ASP A 22 -13.23 -21.68 -37.50
N THR A 23 -13.73 -20.47 -37.29
CA THR A 23 -14.99 -20.19 -36.62
C THR A 23 -16.17 -20.97 -37.23
N LYS A 24 -16.94 -21.72 -36.41
CA LYS A 24 -18.43 -21.67 -36.32
C LYS A 24 -19.07 -22.86 -35.54
N VAL A 25 -19.89 -22.49 -34.54
CA VAL A 25 -21.28 -22.96 -34.33
C VAL A 25 -21.56 -24.38 -33.77
N LEU A 26 -22.70 -24.47 -33.07
CA LEU A 26 -23.40 -25.62 -32.42
C LEU A 26 -22.75 -26.12 -31.11
N ASN A 27 -23.33 -25.88 -29.91
CA ASN A 27 -24.66 -26.23 -29.37
C ASN A 27 -24.98 -27.74 -29.31
N GLN A 28 -25.33 -28.16 -28.10
CA GLN A 28 -26.29 -29.22 -27.75
C GLN A 28 -26.06 -30.64 -28.30
N LYS A 29 -25.67 -31.54 -27.39
CA LYS A 29 -26.44 -32.78 -27.15
C LYS A 29 -26.21 -33.35 -25.75
N THR A 30 -27.24 -33.20 -24.92
CA THR A 30 -27.74 -34.15 -23.92
C THR A 30 -26.77 -35.19 -23.31
N LEU A 31 -26.48 -35.02 -22.02
CA LEU A 31 -26.18 -36.15 -21.13
C LEU A 31 -27.41 -37.05 -21.03
N ASN A 32 -27.27 -38.34 -21.36
CA ASN A 32 -28.15 -39.37 -20.82
C ASN A 32 -27.59 -39.83 -19.46
N THR A 33 -28.50 -40.07 -18.54
CA THR A 33 -28.26 -40.59 -17.18
C THR A 33 -27.84 -42.05 -17.20
N THR A 34 -26.88 -42.43 -16.33
CA THR A 34 -27.07 -43.46 -15.29
C THR A 34 -25.95 -43.47 -14.24
N GLU A 35 -26.33 -43.95 -13.05
CA GLU A 35 -25.48 -44.62 -12.03
C GLU A 35 -24.34 -43.86 -11.33
N THR A 36 -24.66 -43.45 -10.10
CA THR A 36 -23.71 -43.32 -8.98
C THR A 36 -23.27 -44.69 -8.45
N PRO A 37 -21.98 -44.88 -8.14
CA PRO A 37 -21.56 -45.76 -7.07
C PRO A 37 -20.90 -44.98 -5.92
N ILE A 38 -21.38 -45.23 -4.71
CA ILE A 38 -20.77 -44.78 -3.45
C ILE A 38 -19.48 -45.56 -3.23
N PHE A 39 -18.34 -44.90 -3.00
CA PHE A 39 -17.17 -45.57 -2.41
C PHE A 39 -16.55 -44.82 -1.22
N LYS A 40 -16.13 -45.62 -0.25
CA LYS A 40 -15.78 -45.23 1.13
C LYS A 40 -14.38 -44.61 1.22
N ARG A 41 -14.15 -43.83 2.28
CA ARG A 41 -12.81 -43.37 2.67
C ARG A 41 -11.93 -44.57 3.09
N PRO A 42 -10.66 -44.65 2.65
CA PRO A 42 -9.67 -45.50 3.30
C PRO A 42 -9.25 -44.91 4.65
N HIS A 43 -9.03 -45.78 5.64
CA HIS A 43 -8.38 -45.45 6.91
C HIS A 43 -6.85 -45.42 6.74
N PRO A 44 -6.09 -44.72 7.61
CA PRO A 44 -4.63 -44.73 7.58
C PRO A 44 -4.06 -46.07 8.11
N PRO A 45 -2.96 -46.59 7.55
CA PRO A 45 -2.22 -47.71 8.15
C PRO A 45 -1.44 -47.27 9.40
N THR A 46 -1.40 -48.15 10.38
CA THR A 46 -0.62 -48.05 11.62
C THR A 46 0.82 -48.55 11.46
N GLU A 47 1.63 -48.30 12.48
CA GLU A 47 3.05 -48.66 12.61
C GLU A 47 3.32 -50.18 12.57
N SER A 48 4.50 -50.57 12.11
CA SER A 48 5.21 -51.74 12.62
C SER A 48 6.73 -51.59 12.51
N SER A 49 7.41 -52.03 13.56
CA SER A 49 8.87 -52.04 13.74
C SER A 49 9.56 -53.14 12.94
N THR A 50 10.82 -52.92 12.56
CA THR A 50 11.86 -53.97 12.58
C THR A 50 13.24 -53.36 12.84
N THR A 51 14.01 -54.05 13.67
CA THR A 51 15.41 -53.79 14.03
C THR A 51 16.38 -54.42 13.02
N THR A 52 17.60 -53.92 12.93
CA THR A 52 18.82 -54.74 12.78
C THR A 52 20.08 -53.91 13.03
N ASP A 53 21.03 -54.50 13.73
CA ASP A 53 22.28 -53.90 14.20
C ASP A 53 23.35 -53.80 13.09
N PHE A 54 24.44 -53.05 13.33
CA PHE A 54 25.77 -53.66 13.59
C PHE A 54 26.86 -52.60 13.92
N MET A 55 27.54 -52.86 15.05
CA MET A 55 28.94 -52.60 15.46
C MET A 55 29.88 -51.78 14.55
N GLU A 56 30.51 -50.73 15.09
CA GLU A 56 31.88 -50.71 15.70
C GLU A 56 33.05 -50.74 14.70
N SER A 57 33.96 -49.76 14.81
CA SER A 57 35.31 -50.01 15.32
C SER A 57 36.11 -48.70 15.42
N GLU A 58 36.87 -48.58 16.51
CA GLU A 58 37.85 -47.52 16.72
C GLU A 58 39.12 -47.79 15.88
N THR A 59 39.95 -46.77 15.68
CA THR A 59 41.40 -46.98 15.80
C THR A 59 42.12 -45.68 16.18
N THR A 60 42.96 -45.79 17.21
CA THR A 60 43.75 -44.73 17.84
C THR A 60 45.14 -44.59 17.24
N LYS A 61 45.73 -43.39 17.33
CA LYS A 61 47.11 -43.04 17.77
C LYS A 61 47.38 -41.57 17.44
N GLU A 62 47.72 -40.70 18.40
CA GLU A 62 49.04 -40.56 19.08
C GLU A 62 50.17 -40.20 18.09
N ASN A 63 51.08 -39.25 18.35
CA ASN A 63 51.30 -38.41 19.55
C ASN A 63 52.22 -37.21 19.21
N ASN A 64 52.35 -36.27 20.17
CA ASN A 64 53.51 -35.38 20.39
C ASN A 64 53.86 -34.29 19.35
N GLU A 65 54.60 -33.21 19.68
CA GLU A 65 54.71 -32.35 20.89
C GLU A 65 55.73 -31.24 20.54
N ASN A 66 55.50 -29.98 20.97
CA ASN A 66 56.53 -28.92 21.14
C ASN A 66 57.30 -28.47 19.85
N SER A 67 58.03 -27.35 19.75
CA SER A 67 58.35 -26.22 20.66
C SER A 67 58.80 -24.99 19.82
N ASP A 68 58.52 -23.80 20.35
CA ASP A 68 59.38 -22.59 20.45
C ASP A 68 59.99 -21.82 19.24
N GLU A 69 59.91 -20.48 19.41
CA GLU A 69 60.90 -19.41 19.17
C GLU A 69 61.34 -18.92 17.76
N ASP A 70 60.91 -17.68 17.48
CA ASP A 70 61.70 -16.47 17.17
C ASP A 70 62.52 -16.21 15.88
N SER A 71 62.54 -14.91 15.57
CA SER A 71 63.59 -14.11 14.88
C SER A 71 63.58 -13.94 13.34
N ASP A 72 63.14 -12.75 12.94
CA ASP A 72 63.91 -11.69 12.27
C ASP A 72 64.67 -11.87 10.92
N ASP A 73 64.28 -10.95 10.01
CA ASP A 73 65.13 -10.07 9.18
C ASP A 73 65.64 -10.41 7.75
N LYS A 74 65.69 -9.32 6.97
CA LYS A 74 66.59 -8.97 5.83
C LYS A 74 66.67 -9.81 4.54
N SER A 75 66.00 -9.25 3.52
CA SER A 75 66.60 -8.75 2.26
C SER A 75 67.82 -9.44 1.61
N SER A 76 67.69 -9.86 0.35
CA SER A 76 68.48 -9.33 -0.80
C SER A 76 68.15 -9.96 -2.16
N GLN A 77 67.96 -9.11 -3.17
CA GLN A 77 68.54 -9.14 -4.54
C GLN A 77 68.78 -10.47 -5.30
N SER A 78 68.23 -10.55 -6.53
CA SER A 78 69.05 -10.81 -7.74
C SER A 78 68.33 -10.36 -9.03
N SER A 79 69.06 -9.68 -9.91
CA SER A 79 68.65 -9.11 -11.20
C SER A 79 68.90 -10.05 -12.39
N LEU A 80 68.35 -9.69 -13.57
CA LEU A 80 68.82 -9.86 -14.96
C LEU A 80 67.78 -9.09 -15.84
N ASP A 81 68.04 -7.93 -16.44
CA ASP A 81 68.86 -7.61 -17.64
C ASP A 81 68.42 -8.39 -18.91
N GLU A 82 68.29 -7.84 -20.14
CA GLU A 82 68.49 -6.51 -20.78
C GLU A 82 67.44 -6.37 -21.93
N ALA A 83 67.25 -5.29 -22.71
CA ALA A 83 67.32 -3.82 -22.54
C ALA A 83 67.07 -3.15 -23.93
N TYR A 84 66.69 -1.85 -24.00
CA TYR A 84 67.16 -0.91 -25.05
C TYR A 84 66.90 0.56 -24.67
N LYS A 85 67.77 1.49 -25.14
CA LYS A 85 67.89 2.90 -24.65
C LYS A 85 67.58 3.99 -25.70
N PRO A 86 67.37 5.26 -25.27
CA PRO A 86 67.00 6.41 -26.14
C PRO A 86 68.20 7.30 -26.57
N LYS A 87 67.92 8.32 -27.42
CA LYS A 87 68.79 9.47 -27.77
C LYS A 87 67.90 10.72 -27.93
N SER A 88 68.03 11.81 -27.15
CA SER A 88 68.96 12.97 -27.30
C SER A 88 69.03 13.55 -28.73
N GLY A 89 68.85 14.84 -29.03
CA GLY A 89 68.67 16.07 -28.22
C GLY A 89 69.41 17.25 -28.89
N LYS A 90 68.90 18.50 -28.81
CA LYS A 90 69.64 19.71 -29.27
C LYS A 90 69.10 21.01 -28.65
N LYS A 91 69.99 21.90 -28.21
CA LYS A 91 69.71 23.30 -27.82
C LYS A 91 70.13 24.24 -28.95
N LEU A 92 69.40 25.34 -29.15
CA LEU A 92 69.83 26.54 -29.88
C LEU A 92 69.30 27.78 -29.14
N LYS A 93 69.95 28.95 -29.32
CA LYS A 93 69.76 30.12 -28.45
C LYS A 93 69.82 31.43 -29.26
N LYS A 94 68.85 32.34 -29.04
CA LYS A 94 68.70 33.72 -29.59
C LYS A 94 68.46 33.78 -31.11
N THR A 95 67.50 34.57 -31.61
CA THR A 95 67.40 36.04 -31.47
C THR A 95 65.95 36.58 -31.36
N HIS A 96 65.76 37.70 -30.65
CA HIS A 96 64.60 38.58 -30.86
C HIS A 96 64.66 39.19 -32.27
N ASN A 97 63.56 39.19 -33.05
CA ASN A 97 63.05 40.43 -33.68
C ASN A 97 61.71 40.35 -34.44
N ASP A 98 61.17 39.18 -34.80
CA ASP A 98 59.89 39.12 -35.52
C ASP A 98 58.68 39.12 -34.56
N LEU A 99 58.52 40.26 -33.88
CA LEU A 99 57.50 40.53 -32.85
C LEU A 99 56.16 41.02 -33.46
N ALA A 100 55.83 40.61 -34.69
CA ALA A 100 54.82 41.25 -35.52
C ALA A 100 53.99 40.26 -36.36
N LEU A 101 53.24 39.35 -35.71
CA LEU A 101 52.12 38.62 -36.34
C LEU A 101 51.16 37.94 -35.34
N ILE A 102 50.87 38.58 -34.20
CA ILE A 102 49.58 38.34 -33.53
C ILE A 102 48.57 39.24 -34.22
N ASP A 103 47.64 38.64 -34.95
CA ASP A 103 46.50 39.34 -35.52
C ASP A 103 45.54 39.75 -34.39
N TRP A 104 45.71 40.97 -33.90
CA TRP A 104 44.90 41.51 -32.81
C TRP A 104 43.46 41.80 -33.24
N ASP A 105 43.17 41.91 -34.55
CA ASP A 105 41.80 42.03 -35.04
C ASP A 105 41.03 40.73 -34.79
N LEU A 106 41.71 39.57 -34.77
CA LEU A 106 41.09 38.30 -34.37
C LEU A 106 40.67 38.28 -32.88
N VAL A 107 41.39 39.03 -32.03
CA VAL A 107 41.10 39.14 -30.58
C VAL A 107 40.00 40.17 -30.32
N GLU A 108 39.96 41.30 -31.05
CA GLU A 108 38.83 42.23 -31.00
C GLU A 108 37.55 41.61 -31.60
N ASN A 109 37.67 40.79 -32.65
CA ASN A 109 36.54 40.02 -33.21
C ASN A 109 36.17 38.75 -32.41
N PHE A 110 36.93 38.37 -31.38
CA PHE A 110 36.58 37.21 -30.56
C PHE A 110 35.22 37.40 -29.85
N THR A 111 34.91 38.64 -29.46
CA THR A 111 33.60 39.04 -28.90
C THR A 111 32.44 38.98 -29.90
N SER A 112 32.68 39.15 -31.21
CA SER A 112 31.65 39.00 -32.24
C SER A 112 31.43 37.54 -32.64
N ILE A 113 32.47 36.70 -32.62
CA ILE A 113 32.38 35.27 -32.92
C ILE A 113 31.67 34.48 -31.81
N SER A 114 31.87 34.81 -30.53
CA SER A 114 31.28 34.05 -29.41
C SER A 114 29.86 34.48 -28.99
N GLY A 115 29.27 35.49 -29.62
CA GLY A 115 27.89 35.92 -29.41
C GLY A 115 27.53 36.35 -27.97
N LYS A 116 28.52 36.73 -27.15
CA LYS A 116 28.35 37.12 -25.74
C LYS A 116 29.13 38.38 -25.45
N THR A 117 28.43 39.41 -24.96
CA THR A 117 29.04 40.65 -24.47
C THR A 117 29.84 40.38 -23.20
N TYR A 118 31.18 40.35 -23.33
CA TYR A 118 32.07 40.36 -22.18
C TYR A 118 32.07 41.75 -21.52
N PRO A 119 32.25 41.85 -20.18
CA PRO A 119 32.25 43.13 -19.46
C PRO A 119 33.46 44.03 -19.76
N LEU A 120 34.43 43.55 -20.54
CA LEU A 120 35.58 44.29 -21.04
C LEU A 120 35.63 44.14 -22.56
N SER A 121 35.78 45.24 -23.27
CA SER A 121 36.04 45.23 -24.73
C SER A 121 37.39 44.57 -25.04
N GLY A 122 37.57 44.07 -26.27
CA GLY A 122 38.86 43.49 -26.71
C GLY A 122 40.05 44.43 -26.46
N LYS A 123 39.83 45.74 -26.65
CA LYS A 123 40.78 46.80 -26.32
C LYS A 123 41.11 46.90 -24.82
N GLN A 124 40.12 46.80 -23.94
CA GLN A 124 40.34 46.77 -22.48
C GLN A 124 41.02 45.49 -21.99
N VAL A 125 40.73 44.34 -22.62
CA VAL A 125 41.44 43.08 -22.33
C VAL A 125 42.89 43.17 -22.78
N LYS A 126 43.15 43.77 -23.96
CA LYS A 126 44.49 44.06 -24.46
C LYS A 126 45.25 45.00 -23.53
N GLU A 127 44.64 46.12 -23.10
CA GLU A 127 45.22 47.05 -22.13
C GLU A 127 45.51 46.34 -20.79
N TYR A 128 44.56 45.58 -20.24
CA TYR A 128 44.74 44.84 -18.98
C TYR A 128 45.91 43.85 -19.05
N LEU A 129 45.93 42.98 -20.06
CA LEU A 129 47.01 41.98 -20.20
C LEU A 129 48.36 42.67 -20.44
N THR A 130 48.40 43.67 -21.32
CA THR A 130 49.62 44.45 -21.61
C THR A 130 50.17 45.14 -20.37
N HIS A 131 49.29 45.66 -19.50
CA HIS A 131 49.67 46.35 -18.28
C HIS A 131 50.00 45.39 -17.12
N THR A 132 49.52 44.14 -17.17
CA THR A 132 49.75 43.14 -16.12
C THR A 132 51.01 42.29 -16.37
N TYR A 133 51.28 41.94 -17.64
CA TYR A 133 52.35 41.01 -18.02
C TYR A 133 53.36 41.59 -19.04
N GLY A 134 53.08 42.74 -19.65
CA GLY A 134 53.93 43.30 -20.70
C GLY A 134 53.78 42.60 -22.06
N ILE A 135 54.08 43.33 -23.14
CA ILE A 135 53.87 42.85 -24.53
C ILE A 135 54.68 41.59 -24.85
N LYS A 136 55.91 41.47 -24.33
CA LYS A 136 56.83 40.36 -24.65
C LYS A 136 56.32 39.01 -24.11
N ASP A 137 55.86 38.99 -22.87
CA ASP A 137 55.53 37.74 -22.19
C ASP A 137 54.22 37.14 -22.74
N ILE A 138 53.28 37.98 -23.19
CA ILE A 138 52.04 37.54 -23.84
C ILE A 138 52.35 36.79 -25.14
N SER A 139 53.25 37.32 -25.98
CA SER A 139 53.65 36.63 -27.22
C SER A 139 54.29 35.27 -26.98
N GLU A 140 55.07 35.13 -25.89
CA GLU A 140 55.71 33.86 -25.52
C GLU A 140 54.69 32.84 -24.95
N ILE A 141 53.69 33.30 -24.19
CA ILE A 141 52.58 32.44 -23.73
C ILE A 141 51.69 32.00 -24.90
N THR A 142 51.29 32.92 -25.78
CA THR A 142 50.37 32.58 -26.89
C THR A 142 51.02 31.57 -27.83
N TYR A 143 52.28 31.79 -28.24
CA TYR A 143 52.99 30.91 -29.18
C TYR A 143 53.23 29.49 -28.63
N ASN A 144 53.60 29.36 -27.34
CA ASN A 144 53.89 28.07 -26.75
C ASN A 144 52.64 27.19 -26.55
N TYR A 145 51.46 27.79 -26.37
CA TYR A 145 50.22 27.04 -26.09
C TYR A 145 49.25 26.91 -27.28
N THR A 146 49.44 27.65 -28.39
CA THR A 146 48.53 27.53 -29.56
C THR A 146 48.50 26.14 -30.19
N GLU A 147 49.66 25.48 -30.36
CA GLU A 147 49.74 24.12 -30.92
C GLU A 147 49.12 23.07 -30.00
N GLU A 148 49.35 23.18 -28.68
CA GLU A 148 48.76 22.28 -27.69
C GLU A 148 47.24 22.46 -27.61
N ILE A 149 46.74 23.70 -27.69
CA ILE A 149 45.31 24.02 -27.72
C ILE A 149 44.65 23.52 -29.01
N LEU A 150 45.30 23.67 -30.18
CA LEU A 150 44.79 23.15 -31.45
C LEU A 150 44.74 21.61 -31.43
N SER A 151 45.80 20.94 -30.97
CA SER A 151 45.80 19.48 -30.77
C SER A 151 44.70 19.02 -29.79
N LEU A 152 44.45 19.79 -28.72
CA LEU A 152 43.34 19.53 -27.80
C LEU A 152 41.98 19.68 -28.48
N ILE A 153 41.78 20.69 -29.32
CA ILE A 153 40.53 20.93 -30.05
C ILE A 153 40.27 19.84 -31.09
N GLU A 154 41.29 19.38 -31.83
CA GLU A 154 41.16 18.23 -32.73
C GLU A 154 40.83 16.95 -31.97
N MET A 155 41.53 16.67 -30.85
CA MET A 155 41.21 15.53 -29.99
C MET A 155 39.79 15.61 -29.41
N PHE A 156 39.30 16.81 -29.07
CA PHE A 156 37.91 17.01 -28.66
C PHE A 156 36.91 16.77 -29.79
N ASN A 157 37.22 17.16 -31.03
CA ASN A 157 36.37 16.91 -32.19
C ASN A 157 36.27 15.41 -32.51
N ASP A 158 37.36 14.64 -32.37
CA ASP A 158 37.32 13.16 -32.51
C ASP A 158 36.61 12.48 -31.33
N LEU A 159 36.70 13.04 -30.12
CA LEU A 159 35.97 12.56 -28.95
C LEU A 159 34.48 12.91 -28.97
N ILE A 160 34.03 13.96 -29.65
CA ILE A 160 32.63 14.40 -29.68
C ILE A 160 31.67 13.30 -30.22
N PRO A 161 31.94 12.60 -31.34
CA PRO A 161 31.14 11.46 -31.78
C PRO A 161 31.08 10.33 -30.74
N ILE A 162 32.20 10.04 -30.08
CA ILE A 162 32.32 8.98 -29.07
C ILE A 162 31.52 9.33 -27.81
N ILE A 163 31.61 10.58 -27.34
CA ILE A 163 30.86 11.11 -26.18
C ILE A 163 29.36 11.24 -26.49
N SER A 164 29.03 11.59 -27.74
CA SER A 164 27.65 11.66 -28.24
C SER A 164 26.98 10.29 -28.35
N HIS A 165 27.77 9.23 -28.54
CA HIS A 165 27.26 7.87 -28.68
C HIS A 165 26.40 7.47 -27.47
N ARG A 166 25.22 6.90 -27.75
CA ARG A 166 24.14 6.67 -26.76
C ARG A 166 24.60 5.85 -25.55
N SER A 167 25.56 4.94 -25.70
CA SER A 167 26.14 4.17 -24.60
C SER A 167 27.03 5.01 -23.67
N VAL A 168 27.83 5.93 -24.22
CA VAL A 168 28.77 6.79 -23.48
C VAL A 168 28.01 7.94 -22.81
N LYS A 169 27.07 8.59 -23.51
CA LYS A 169 26.16 9.60 -22.93
C LYS A 169 25.33 9.03 -21.76
N ASN A 170 24.91 7.76 -21.84
CA ASN A 170 24.28 7.03 -20.73
C ASN A 170 25.26 6.56 -19.64
N ARG A 171 26.57 6.51 -19.89
CA ARG A 171 27.60 6.25 -18.88
C ARG A 171 27.92 7.54 -18.11
N LEU A 172 28.13 8.64 -18.83
CA LEU A 172 28.32 9.99 -18.28
C LEU A 172 27.11 10.46 -17.47
N SER A 173 25.87 10.25 -17.92
CA SER A 173 24.69 10.63 -17.12
C SER A 173 24.57 9.85 -15.81
N ARG A 174 25.03 8.59 -15.77
CA ARG A 174 25.15 7.81 -14.52
C ARG A 174 26.28 8.29 -13.63
N ILE A 175 27.40 8.76 -14.20
CA ILE A 175 28.51 9.37 -13.45
C ILE A 175 28.05 10.70 -12.83
N VAL A 176 27.40 11.58 -13.60
CA VAL A 176 26.80 12.84 -13.10
C VAL A 176 25.69 12.56 -12.07
N GLY A 177 24.89 11.51 -12.25
CA GLY A 177 23.93 11.06 -11.24
C GLY A 177 24.58 10.59 -9.94
N LYS A 178 25.71 9.84 -10.02
CA LYS A 178 26.52 9.48 -8.85
C LYS A 178 27.14 10.71 -8.18
N LEU A 179 27.59 11.70 -8.95
CA LEU A 179 28.13 12.98 -8.45
C LEU A 179 27.05 13.84 -7.77
N LYS A 180 25.81 13.85 -8.26
CA LYS A 180 24.69 14.50 -7.55
C LYS A 180 24.24 13.77 -6.28
N LEU A 181 24.40 12.45 -6.21
CA LEU A 181 24.21 11.71 -4.95
C LEU A 181 25.40 11.90 -4.00
N LEU A 182 26.56 12.37 -4.47
CA LEU A 182 27.73 12.67 -3.62
C LEU A 182 27.60 14.01 -2.87
N SER A 183 26.60 14.84 -3.18
CA SER A 183 26.27 16.06 -2.42
C SER A 183 25.16 15.83 -1.38
N LEU A 184 25.34 14.81 -0.53
CA LEU A 184 24.66 14.78 0.78
C LEU A 184 25.51 15.64 1.72
N SER A 185 24.87 16.60 2.38
CA SER A 185 25.53 17.51 3.32
C SER A 185 25.63 16.90 4.72
N VAL A 186 26.46 17.49 5.56
CA VAL A 186 26.51 17.17 7.00
C VAL A 186 25.15 17.40 7.66
N GLU A 187 24.43 18.41 7.19
CA GLU A 187 23.17 18.84 7.76
C GLU A 187 22.02 17.86 7.48
N ASP A 188 22.00 17.22 6.30
CA ASP A 188 21.00 16.18 5.98
C ASP A 188 21.08 14.98 6.94
N TYR A 189 22.29 14.59 7.35
CA TYR A 189 22.50 13.52 8.33
C TYR A 189 22.24 13.98 9.77
N ARG A 190 22.58 15.23 10.12
CA ARG A 190 22.20 15.83 11.41
C ARG A 190 20.69 15.86 11.58
N GLU A 191 19.96 16.30 10.55
CA GLU A 191 18.50 16.31 10.56
C GLU A 191 17.97 14.88 10.80
N LEU A 192 18.45 13.89 10.03
CA LEU A 192 18.08 12.48 10.17
C LEU A 192 18.27 11.95 11.61
N PHE A 193 19.43 12.19 12.23
CA PHE A 193 19.72 11.73 13.59
C PHE A 193 19.07 12.59 14.68
N SER A 194 18.65 13.82 14.38
CA SER A 194 17.93 14.70 15.32
C SER A 194 16.47 14.31 15.55
N TYR A 195 15.84 13.61 14.59
CA TYR A 195 14.43 13.22 14.68
C TYR A 195 14.12 12.26 15.85
N PHE A 196 15.12 11.53 16.35
CA PHE A 196 14.94 10.54 17.42
C PHE A 196 16.18 10.48 18.33
N SER A 197 15.98 10.43 19.65
CA SER A 197 17.07 10.58 20.64
C SER A 197 17.33 9.36 21.52
N GLN A 198 16.38 8.45 21.65
CA GLN A 198 16.47 7.22 22.47
C GLN A 198 15.65 6.10 21.82
N LYS A 199 15.90 4.85 22.21
CA LYS A 199 15.16 3.64 21.78
C LYS A 199 14.93 3.54 20.26
N THR A 200 15.94 3.92 19.47
CA THR A 200 15.83 4.07 18.02
C THR A 200 16.68 3.03 17.30
N LEU A 201 16.10 2.41 16.27
CA LEU A 201 16.78 1.48 15.36
C LEU A 201 16.60 1.99 13.92
N ILE A 202 17.71 2.34 13.26
CA ILE A 202 17.73 2.86 11.88
C ILE A 202 18.34 1.80 10.97
N LEU A 203 17.57 1.33 9.99
CA LEU A 203 17.97 0.28 9.04
C LEU A 203 17.77 0.77 7.60
N GLY A 204 18.76 0.60 6.73
CA GLY A 204 18.61 1.01 5.33
C GLY A 204 19.79 0.66 4.42
N ASP A 205 19.57 0.83 3.12
CA ASP A 205 20.62 0.84 2.10
C ASP A 205 21.13 2.29 1.94
N PHE A 206 22.26 2.60 2.58
CA PHE A 206 22.84 3.94 2.60
C PHE A 206 23.81 4.18 1.43
N ASN A 207 24.25 3.13 0.74
CA ASN A 207 25.30 3.20 -0.29
C ASN A 207 26.49 4.10 0.15
N ALA A 208 26.95 3.89 1.38
CA ALA A 208 28.03 4.61 2.04
C ALA A 208 29.03 3.60 2.59
N HIS A 209 30.28 3.68 2.15
CA HIS A 209 31.31 2.70 2.50
C HIS A 209 32.24 3.26 3.57
N HIS A 210 32.46 2.51 4.65
CA HIS A 210 33.43 2.82 5.71
C HIS A 210 34.11 1.53 6.17
N THR A 211 35.38 1.58 6.57
CA THR A 211 36.16 0.41 7.05
C THR A 211 35.53 -0.32 8.24
N ALA A 212 34.66 0.34 9.01
CA ALA A 212 33.95 -0.27 10.13
C ALA A 212 32.85 -1.29 9.73
N TRP A 213 32.34 -1.24 8.49
CA TRP A 213 31.30 -2.17 8.01
C TRP A 213 31.51 -2.70 6.58
N SER A 214 32.42 -2.10 5.83
CA SER A 214 32.76 -2.39 4.42
C SER A 214 34.29 -2.35 4.25
N TYR A 215 34.83 -2.80 3.12
CA TYR A 215 36.29 -2.90 2.95
C TYR A 215 36.98 -1.54 2.69
N THR A 216 36.33 -0.61 1.99
CA THR A 216 36.85 0.74 1.70
C THR A 216 36.08 1.82 2.46
N THR A 217 36.73 2.96 2.72
CA THR A 217 36.04 4.19 3.12
C THR A 217 35.84 5.13 1.93
N ASP A 218 34.62 5.62 1.73
CA ASP A 218 34.28 6.75 0.86
C ASP A 218 33.88 7.99 1.68
N THR A 219 33.69 9.13 1.00
CA THR A 219 33.36 10.40 1.67
C THR A 219 32.01 10.36 2.40
N ARG A 220 31.05 9.56 1.92
CA ARG A 220 29.74 9.41 2.59
C ARG A 220 29.83 8.55 3.83
N GLY A 221 30.54 7.43 3.77
CA GLY A 221 30.72 6.54 4.92
C GLY A 221 31.50 7.21 6.04
N ARG A 222 32.50 8.05 5.71
CA ARG A 222 33.15 8.91 6.69
C ARG A 222 32.17 9.88 7.33
N LEU A 223 31.45 10.66 6.52
CA LEU A 223 30.46 11.62 7.01
C LEU A 223 29.36 10.98 7.87
N LEU A 224 28.88 9.81 7.47
CA LEU A 224 27.87 9.03 8.18
C LEU A 224 28.40 8.47 9.51
N SER A 225 29.66 8.03 9.55
CA SER A 225 30.34 7.61 10.78
C SER A 225 30.53 8.78 11.75
N ASP A 226 31.03 9.91 11.25
CA ASP A 226 31.30 11.08 12.08
C ASP A 226 29.99 11.67 12.62
N THR A 227 28.94 11.74 11.80
CA THR A 227 27.62 12.25 12.24
C THR A 227 26.91 11.30 13.20
N SER A 228 26.94 9.97 13.00
CA SER A 228 26.27 9.03 13.90
C SER A 228 26.90 9.01 15.30
N ILE A 229 28.24 9.02 15.38
CA ILE A 229 28.97 9.05 16.65
C ILE A 229 28.62 10.32 17.44
N ASN A 230 28.58 11.48 16.76
CA ASN A 230 28.21 12.75 17.37
C ASN A 230 26.75 12.82 17.90
N HIS A 231 25.88 11.87 17.52
CA HIS A 231 24.48 11.81 17.97
C HIS A 231 24.19 10.55 18.82
N ASN A 232 25.21 9.92 19.41
CA ASN A 232 25.09 8.73 20.26
C ASN A 232 24.46 7.49 19.57
N TYR A 233 24.72 7.33 18.27
CA TYR A 233 24.33 6.12 17.52
C TYR A 233 25.51 5.14 17.35
N VAL A 234 25.23 3.86 17.60
CA VAL A 234 26.17 2.74 17.54
C VAL A 234 25.82 1.82 16.36
N PHE A 235 26.85 1.35 15.66
CA PHE A 235 26.74 0.41 14.54
C PHE A 235 26.53 -1.02 15.03
N LEU A 236 25.55 -1.72 14.45
CA LEU A 236 25.32 -3.15 14.70
C LEU A 236 26.05 -4.06 13.70
N ASN A 237 26.52 -3.52 12.57
CA ASN A 237 27.22 -4.30 11.53
C ASN A 237 28.54 -4.89 12.06
N ASN A 238 28.69 -6.21 12.09
CA ASN A 238 29.89 -6.91 12.58
C ASN A 238 31.02 -7.07 11.54
N GLY A 239 31.10 -6.17 10.54
CA GLY A 239 32.08 -6.23 9.45
C GLY A 239 31.81 -7.29 8.36
N HIS A 240 30.85 -8.20 8.54
CA HIS A 240 30.44 -9.08 7.43
C HIS A 240 29.78 -8.30 6.28
N PHE A 241 30.02 -8.77 5.05
CA PHE A 241 29.53 -8.13 3.82
C PHE A 241 28.06 -8.47 3.54
N THR A 242 27.21 -7.45 3.39
CA THR A 242 25.78 -7.63 3.09
C THR A 242 25.49 -7.95 1.62
N ARG A 243 26.50 -7.92 0.74
CA ARG A 243 26.36 -8.19 -0.70
C ARG A 243 27.16 -9.40 -1.19
N CYS A 244 26.55 -10.20 -2.06
CA CYS A 244 27.23 -11.20 -2.88
C CYS A 244 28.05 -10.53 -3.99
N ALA A 245 29.38 -10.62 -3.90
CA ALA A 245 30.28 -10.11 -4.93
C ALA A 245 30.10 -10.83 -6.28
N LYS A 246 30.35 -10.11 -7.37
CA LYS A 246 30.23 -10.62 -8.75
C LYS A 246 31.53 -11.29 -9.22
N PHE A 247 31.45 -12.02 -10.34
CA PHE A 247 32.58 -12.78 -10.85
C PHE A 247 33.61 -11.94 -11.65
N ASN A 248 33.16 -11.03 -12.54
CA ASN A 248 34.03 -10.18 -13.38
C ASN A 248 34.30 -8.77 -12.81
N ASP A 249 34.02 -8.55 -11.53
CA ASP A 249 34.05 -7.23 -10.91
C ASP A 249 35.20 -7.27 -9.88
N SER A 250 36.25 -6.46 -10.08
CA SER A 250 37.35 -6.30 -9.11
C SER A 250 36.90 -5.65 -7.79
N THR A 251 35.60 -5.35 -7.69
CA THR A 251 34.89 -4.98 -6.47
C THR A 251 34.76 -6.20 -5.54
N ILE A 252 35.81 -6.38 -4.74
CA ILE A 252 35.73 -6.24 -3.27
C ILE A 252 34.30 -6.35 -2.71
N CYS A 253 34.08 -7.26 -1.78
CA CYS A 253 32.79 -7.40 -1.11
C CYS A 253 32.42 -6.10 -0.36
N THR A 254 31.20 -5.60 -0.58
CA THR A 254 30.71 -4.32 -0.01
C THR A 254 29.53 -4.54 0.93
N SER A 255 29.42 -3.71 1.97
CA SER A 255 28.18 -3.56 2.77
C SER A 255 27.56 -2.18 2.54
N PRO A 256 26.60 -2.04 1.61
CA PRO A 256 25.82 -0.81 1.48
C PRO A 256 24.63 -0.76 2.46
N ASP A 257 24.20 -1.92 2.99
CA ASP A 257 23.14 -2.02 3.99
C ASP A 257 23.71 -1.84 5.40
N ILE A 258 23.25 -0.81 6.12
CA ILE A 258 23.77 -0.42 7.45
C ILE A 258 22.65 -0.43 8.48
N SER A 259 22.97 -0.90 9.68
CA SER A 259 22.09 -1.00 10.84
C SER A 259 22.68 -0.21 12.01
N PHE A 260 21.96 0.81 12.47
CA PHE A 260 22.32 1.65 13.60
C PHE A 260 21.30 1.48 14.72
N CYS A 261 21.74 1.58 15.96
CA CYS A 261 20.90 1.71 17.13
C CYS A 261 21.34 2.93 17.96
N SER A 262 20.45 3.53 18.73
CA SER A 262 20.86 4.46 19.78
C SER A 262 21.60 3.69 20.89
N ALA A 263 22.55 4.33 21.56
CA ALA A 263 23.47 3.68 22.50
C ALA A 263 22.80 2.94 23.68
N ASP A 264 21.56 3.28 24.01
CA ASP A 264 20.73 2.60 25.01
C ASP A 264 20.26 1.20 24.58
N LEU A 265 20.27 0.88 23.28
CA LEU A 265 19.84 -0.41 22.72
C LEU A 265 20.99 -1.27 22.19
N SER A 266 22.25 -0.83 22.28
CA SER A 266 23.35 -1.51 21.57
C SER A 266 23.69 -2.90 22.08
N LEU A 267 23.27 -3.23 23.32
CA LEU A 267 23.45 -4.54 23.94
C LEU A 267 22.21 -5.45 23.79
N ASP A 268 21.10 -4.94 23.27
CA ASP A 268 19.84 -5.69 23.18
C ASP A 268 19.75 -6.57 21.92
N PHE A 269 20.67 -6.41 20.96
CA PHE A 269 20.56 -6.98 19.62
C PHE A 269 21.74 -7.87 19.19
N ASP A 270 21.44 -9.10 18.76
CA ASP A 270 22.34 -9.97 17.99
C ASP A 270 22.20 -9.68 16.49
N TRP A 271 23.28 -9.22 15.84
CA TRP A 271 23.31 -8.91 14.40
C TRP A 271 24.12 -9.95 13.61
N ASN A 272 23.49 -10.53 12.59
CA ASN A 272 24.07 -11.62 11.82
C ASN A 272 23.63 -11.62 10.35
N ILE A 273 24.48 -12.05 9.43
CA ILE A 273 24.13 -12.21 8.00
C ILE A 273 23.79 -13.67 7.69
N THR A 274 22.67 -13.90 7.02
CA THR A 274 22.28 -15.26 6.59
C THR A 274 22.95 -15.66 5.27
N ASN A 275 23.09 -16.97 5.05
CA ASN A 275 23.57 -17.54 3.79
C ASN A 275 22.52 -17.54 2.65
N GLU A 276 21.54 -16.63 2.68
CA GLU A 276 20.46 -16.53 1.69
C GLU A 276 20.34 -15.10 1.16
N SER A 277 20.11 -14.99 -0.15
CA SER A 277 19.95 -13.72 -0.88
C SER A 277 18.55 -13.54 -1.47
N LEU A 278 17.70 -14.57 -1.38
CA LEU A 278 16.40 -14.67 -2.07
C LEU A 278 16.49 -14.56 -3.61
N GLY A 279 17.71 -14.62 -4.17
CA GLY A 279 17.99 -14.33 -5.58
C GLY A 279 18.14 -12.85 -5.90
N SER A 280 18.41 -12.00 -4.89
CA SER A 280 19.02 -10.68 -5.00
C SER A 280 20.55 -10.80 -5.07
N ASP A 281 21.27 -9.69 -5.22
CA ASP A 281 22.69 -9.59 -4.89
C ASP A 281 22.94 -9.16 -3.42
N HIS A 282 21.92 -8.71 -2.70
CA HIS A 282 21.97 -8.49 -1.24
C HIS A 282 21.64 -9.78 -0.47
N LEU A 283 22.19 -9.92 0.74
CA LEU A 283 21.95 -10.99 1.70
C LEU A 283 20.96 -10.55 2.77
N ILE A 284 20.21 -11.49 3.36
CA ILE A 284 19.30 -11.14 4.46
C ILE A 284 20.11 -10.89 5.73
N ILE A 285 20.00 -9.69 6.29
CA ILE A 285 20.41 -9.35 7.65
C ILE A 285 19.37 -9.88 8.64
N SER A 286 19.84 -10.53 9.70
CA SER A 286 19.07 -11.01 10.84
C SER A 286 19.47 -10.22 12.07
N ILE A 287 18.54 -9.44 12.61
CA ILE A 287 18.68 -8.78 13.91
C ILE A 287 17.71 -9.47 14.87
N LYS A 288 18.20 -9.98 16.00
CA LYS A 288 17.40 -10.64 17.04
C LYS A 288 17.51 -9.87 18.34
N THR A 289 16.39 -9.70 19.05
CA THR A 289 16.41 -9.21 20.43
C THR A 289 16.93 -10.32 21.36
N LEU A 290 17.84 -9.96 22.27
CA LEU A 290 18.33 -10.85 23.32
C LEU A 290 17.31 -10.97 24.45
N ASP A 291 16.62 -9.89 24.78
CA ASP A 291 15.49 -9.92 25.71
C ASP A 291 14.26 -10.58 25.07
N SER A 292 13.97 -11.80 25.53
CA SER A 292 12.78 -12.55 25.16
C SER A 292 11.68 -12.44 26.22
N THR A 293 11.34 -11.22 26.66
CA THR A 293 10.04 -10.98 27.30
C THR A 293 8.96 -11.11 26.23
N GLN A 294 8.64 -12.36 25.86
CA GLN A 294 7.46 -12.62 25.06
C GLN A 294 6.28 -12.10 25.86
N ASN A 295 5.58 -11.11 25.30
CA ASN A 295 4.22 -10.78 25.72
C ASN A 295 3.36 -12.02 25.44
N SER A 296 3.35 -12.96 26.39
CA SER A 296 2.47 -14.12 26.39
C SER A 296 1.05 -13.55 26.43
N PRO A 297 0.25 -13.70 25.37
CA PRO A 297 -1.05 -13.08 25.32
C PRO A 297 -1.95 -13.68 26.39
N GLU A 298 -2.69 -12.81 27.09
CA GLU A 298 -3.58 -13.17 28.20
C GLU A 298 -4.39 -14.44 27.88
N LEU A 299 -4.14 -15.51 28.65
CA LEU A 299 -4.74 -16.82 28.44
C LEU A 299 -6.24 -16.76 28.75
N LYS A 300 -7.06 -16.64 27.71
CA LYS A 300 -8.52 -16.57 27.87
C LYS A 300 -9.14 -17.96 28.11
N ARG A 301 -9.95 -18.09 29.16
CA ARG A 301 -10.71 -19.32 29.48
C ARG A 301 -11.81 -19.63 28.46
N ASN A 302 -12.04 -20.91 28.19
CA ASN A 302 -13.09 -21.39 27.28
C ASN A 302 -14.37 -21.76 28.02
N ILE A 303 -15.15 -20.73 28.37
CA ILE A 303 -16.43 -20.84 29.11
C ILE A 303 -17.40 -21.86 28.48
N LYS A 304 -17.34 -22.08 27.15
CA LYS A 304 -18.19 -23.06 26.44
C LYS A 304 -17.82 -24.53 26.66
N GLN A 305 -16.65 -24.80 27.25
CA GLN A 305 -16.16 -26.14 27.59
C GLN A 305 -15.94 -26.28 29.11
N ALA A 306 -16.51 -25.38 29.91
CA ALA A 306 -16.49 -25.46 31.36
C ALA A 306 -17.31 -26.67 31.86
N ASN A 307 -16.75 -27.45 32.78
CA ASN A 307 -17.52 -28.43 33.55
C ASN A 307 -18.14 -27.74 34.77
N TRP A 308 -19.31 -27.13 34.58
CA TRP A 308 -19.99 -26.37 35.63
C TRP A 308 -20.38 -27.22 36.84
N VAL A 309 -20.71 -28.50 36.65
CA VAL A 309 -21.14 -29.39 37.75
C VAL A 309 -20.00 -29.63 38.75
N GLU A 310 -18.81 -29.99 38.25
CA GLU A 310 -17.63 -30.19 39.10
C GLU A 310 -17.03 -28.87 39.59
N TYR A 311 -17.19 -27.78 38.84
CA TYR A 311 -16.86 -26.43 39.32
C TYR A 311 -17.69 -26.03 40.54
N THR A 312 -19.01 -26.20 40.51
CA THR A 312 -19.90 -25.88 41.64
C THR A 312 -19.57 -26.73 42.86
N LYS A 313 -19.40 -28.06 42.71
CA LYS A 313 -19.00 -28.97 43.81
C LYS A 313 -17.65 -28.60 44.43
N HIS A 314 -16.65 -28.26 43.60
CA HIS A 314 -15.32 -27.91 44.10
C HIS A 314 -15.36 -26.63 44.94
N ILE A 315 -16.14 -25.63 44.52
CA ILE A 315 -16.38 -24.41 45.32
C ILE A 315 -17.18 -24.74 46.57
N GLU A 316 -18.19 -25.61 46.48
CA GLU A 316 -19.06 -25.95 47.61
C GLU A 316 -18.25 -26.53 48.77
N SER A 317 -17.41 -27.54 48.47
CA SER A 317 -16.47 -28.14 49.44
C SER A 317 -15.37 -27.17 49.90
N SER A 318 -14.86 -26.31 49.01
CA SER A 318 -13.86 -25.28 49.39
C SER A 318 -14.45 -24.18 50.30
N CYS A 319 -15.77 -24.03 50.33
CA CYS A 319 -16.49 -23.05 51.14
C CYS A 319 -17.07 -23.61 52.44
N GLU A 320 -16.86 -24.89 52.75
CA GLU A 320 -17.23 -25.48 54.05
C GLU A 320 -16.27 -25.00 55.14
N GLY A 321 -16.81 -24.38 56.20
CA GLY A 321 -16.02 -23.93 57.36
C GLY A 321 -15.23 -22.63 57.18
N ILE A 322 -15.48 -21.83 56.13
CA ILE A 322 -14.84 -20.52 55.98
C ILE A 322 -15.31 -19.55 57.08
N ASP A 323 -14.35 -18.96 57.79
CA ASP A 323 -14.57 -17.86 58.73
C ASP A 323 -14.81 -16.52 58.03
N TYR A 324 -15.78 -15.77 58.54
CA TYR A 324 -16.18 -14.44 58.06
C TYR A 324 -15.37 -13.38 58.81
N GLY A 325 -14.07 -13.33 58.52
CA GLY A 325 -13.15 -12.37 59.16
C GLY A 325 -13.56 -10.91 58.92
N ASN A 326 -13.10 -9.98 59.76
CA ASN A 326 -13.50 -8.57 59.65
C ASN A 326 -12.79 -7.81 58.50
N ASP A 327 -11.65 -8.28 57.99
CA ASP A 327 -10.94 -7.64 56.88
C ASP A 327 -11.55 -8.02 55.52
N ILE A 328 -12.08 -7.01 54.82
CA ILE A 328 -12.68 -7.14 53.50
C ILE A 328 -11.65 -7.55 52.44
N GLN A 329 -10.40 -7.09 52.54
CA GLN A 329 -9.39 -7.40 51.52
C GLN A 329 -9.00 -8.87 51.57
N SER A 330 -8.62 -9.39 52.75
CA SER A 330 -8.33 -10.81 52.96
C SER A 330 -9.51 -11.70 52.58
N ASN A 331 -10.75 -11.31 52.88
CA ASN A 331 -11.93 -12.06 52.48
C ASN A 331 -12.12 -12.11 50.95
N TYR A 332 -11.91 -11.00 50.27
CA TYR A 332 -12.04 -10.97 48.81
C TYR A 332 -10.90 -11.69 48.10
N ASP A 333 -9.67 -11.63 48.63
CA ASP A 333 -8.53 -12.38 48.09
C ASP A 333 -8.74 -13.91 48.25
N LYS A 334 -9.28 -14.36 49.39
CA LYS A 334 -9.73 -15.76 49.59
C LYS A 334 -10.81 -16.15 48.57
N PHE A 335 -11.79 -15.28 48.32
CA PHE A 335 -12.86 -15.53 47.36
C PHE A 335 -12.34 -15.69 45.92
N ILE A 336 -11.47 -14.78 45.47
CA ILE A 336 -10.81 -14.88 44.16
C ILE A 336 -10.07 -16.21 44.07
N ARG A 337 -9.23 -16.54 45.06
CA ARG A 337 -8.41 -17.75 45.06
C ARG A 337 -9.25 -19.03 44.93
N ILE A 338 -10.36 -19.15 45.66
CA ILE A 338 -11.27 -20.30 45.57
C ILE A 338 -11.86 -20.42 44.16
N ILE A 339 -12.29 -19.30 43.56
CA ILE A 339 -12.82 -19.27 42.19
C ILE A 339 -11.72 -19.62 41.17
N GLU A 340 -10.50 -19.09 41.31
CA GLU A 340 -9.39 -19.35 40.41
C GLU A 340 -8.91 -20.81 40.45
N GLU A 341 -8.74 -21.40 41.65
CA GLU A 341 -8.37 -22.80 41.81
C GLU A 341 -9.46 -23.72 41.20
N SER A 342 -10.73 -23.41 41.45
CA SER A 342 -11.88 -24.15 40.89
C SER A 342 -11.99 -24.00 39.36
N ALA A 343 -11.74 -22.80 38.84
CA ALA A 343 -11.76 -22.52 37.41
C ALA A 343 -10.56 -23.13 36.69
N ASN A 344 -9.38 -23.21 37.31
CA ASN A 344 -8.19 -23.84 36.76
C ASN A 344 -8.37 -25.36 36.57
N LYS A 345 -9.06 -26.02 37.50
CA LYS A 345 -9.38 -27.45 37.39
C LYS A 345 -10.49 -27.73 36.36
N ASN A 346 -11.52 -26.88 36.30
CA ASN A 346 -12.78 -27.20 35.60
C ASN A 346 -13.06 -26.41 34.31
N ILE A 347 -12.29 -25.36 34.00
CA ILE A 347 -12.51 -24.49 32.84
C ILE A 347 -11.23 -24.42 31.98
N PRO A 348 -11.15 -25.18 30.87
CA PRO A 348 -9.94 -25.22 30.05
C PRO A 348 -9.68 -23.86 29.38
N TYR A 349 -8.41 -23.50 29.23
CA TYR A 349 -8.03 -22.35 28.43
C TYR A 349 -8.32 -22.57 26.93
N ILE A 350 -8.64 -21.48 26.22
CA ILE A 350 -8.78 -21.53 24.76
C ILE A 350 -7.44 -21.97 24.18
N LYS A 351 -7.43 -23.10 23.47
CA LYS A 351 -6.25 -23.60 22.75
C LYS A 351 -5.89 -22.69 21.58
N THR A 352 -5.28 -21.56 21.88
CA THR A 352 -4.55 -20.73 20.92
C THR A 352 -3.33 -21.50 20.43
N SER A 353 -3.26 -21.72 19.13
CA SER A 353 -2.15 -22.43 18.48
C SER A 353 -0.88 -21.56 18.43
N PHE A 354 -0.24 -21.34 19.58
CA PHE A 354 1.14 -20.84 19.70
C PHE A 354 2.15 -21.93 19.38
N ASN A 355 2.01 -22.53 18.20
CA ASN A 355 3.04 -23.39 17.65
C ASN A 355 3.81 -22.57 16.58
N PRO A 356 4.86 -21.82 16.95
CA PRO A 356 5.68 -21.08 16.00
C PRO A 356 6.30 -22.01 14.93
N ASN A 357 6.44 -23.30 15.23
CA ASN A 357 6.98 -24.31 14.31
C ASN A 357 5.95 -24.82 13.29
N LYS A 358 4.65 -24.48 13.40
CA LYS A 358 3.68 -24.67 12.29
C LYS A 358 3.80 -23.55 11.26
N PHE A 359 4.97 -23.49 10.62
CA PHE A 359 5.17 -22.72 9.38
C PHE A 359 4.08 -23.11 8.38
N LYS A 360 3.14 -22.21 8.13
CA LYS A 360 2.16 -22.37 7.06
C LYS A 360 2.80 -21.81 5.78
N PRO A 361 3.27 -22.65 4.85
CA PRO A 361 3.74 -22.18 3.55
C PRO A 361 2.69 -21.26 2.90
N LYS A 362 3.16 -20.29 2.11
CA LYS A 362 2.24 -19.46 1.31
C LYS A 362 1.42 -20.39 0.39
N PRO A 363 0.15 -20.08 0.05
CA PRO A 363 -0.72 -20.99 -0.73
C PRO A 363 -0.18 -21.40 -2.12
N TRP A 364 0.79 -20.65 -2.65
CA TRP A 364 1.50 -20.92 -3.90
C TRP A 364 2.77 -21.77 -3.74
N TRP A 365 3.19 -22.10 -2.52
CA TRP A 365 4.40 -22.86 -2.26
C TRP A 365 4.12 -24.37 -2.35
N ASN A 366 5.03 -25.12 -2.98
CA ASN A 366 4.92 -26.56 -3.19
C ASN A 366 6.31 -27.24 -3.05
N PRO A 367 6.40 -28.58 -3.06
CA PRO A 367 7.69 -29.28 -2.94
C PRO A 367 8.70 -28.92 -4.04
N ASP A 368 8.25 -28.72 -5.28
CA ASP A 368 9.13 -28.35 -6.40
C ASP A 368 9.82 -27.00 -6.18
N LEU A 369 9.09 -26.03 -5.60
CA LEU A 369 9.65 -24.75 -5.19
C LEU A 369 10.63 -24.89 -4.04
N SER A 370 10.34 -25.75 -3.05
CA SER A 370 11.30 -26.07 -1.99
C SER A 370 12.60 -26.63 -2.59
N LYS A 371 12.51 -27.56 -3.55
CA LYS A 371 13.66 -28.13 -4.27
C LYS A 371 14.42 -27.06 -5.04
N ALA A 372 13.74 -26.26 -5.88
CA ALA A 372 14.38 -25.21 -6.67
C ALA A 372 15.06 -24.12 -5.80
N VAL A 373 14.47 -23.80 -4.63
CA VAL A 373 15.08 -22.87 -3.66
C VAL A 373 16.25 -23.52 -2.92
N ALA A 374 16.19 -24.82 -2.61
CA ALA A 374 17.30 -25.58 -2.03
C ALA A 374 18.49 -25.66 -3.01
N GLU A 375 18.25 -25.97 -4.30
CA GLU A 375 19.29 -25.96 -5.34
C GLU A 375 19.93 -24.58 -5.52
N ARG A 376 19.13 -23.50 -5.44
CA ARG A 376 19.63 -22.11 -5.45
C ARG A 376 20.49 -21.80 -4.21
N ARG A 377 20.12 -22.28 -3.02
CA ARG A 377 20.91 -22.14 -1.79
C ARG A 377 22.21 -22.92 -1.86
N LEU A 378 22.18 -24.15 -2.36
CA LEU A 378 23.34 -25.00 -2.52
C LEU A 378 24.34 -24.41 -3.52
N SER A 379 23.86 -23.97 -4.69
CA SER A 379 24.72 -23.30 -5.69
C SER A 379 25.30 -21.97 -5.16
N LEU A 380 24.55 -21.19 -4.37
CA LEU A 380 25.10 -20.01 -3.68
C LEU A 380 26.18 -20.39 -2.65
N LYS A 381 25.96 -21.44 -1.84
CA LYS A 381 26.95 -21.95 -0.89
C LYS A 381 28.23 -22.42 -1.60
N ASN A 382 28.09 -23.14 -2.71
CA ASN A 382 29.22 -23.62 -3.51
C ASN A 382 29.99 -22.47 -4.16
N PHE A 383 29.30 -21.48 -4.74
CA PHE A 383 29.94 -20.27 -5.28
C PHE A 383 30.65 -19.45 -4.19
N ARG A 384 30.10 -19.37 -2.97
CA ARG A 384 30.76 -18.71 -1.83
C ARG A 384 31.99 -19.48 -1.34
N LYS A 385 31.99 -20.83 -1.39
CA LYS A 385 33.13 -21.67 -1.03
C LYS A 385 34.25 -21.63 -2.10
N LEU A 386 33.87 -21.69 -3.37
CA LEU A 386 34.78 -21.73 -4.52
C LEU A 386 34.27 -20.78 -5.62
N ARG A 387 34.90 -19.61 -5.71
CA ARG A 387 34.50 -18.51 -6.59
C ARG A 387 34.96 -18.70 -8.05
N THR A 388 34.52 -19.77 -8.70
CA THR A 388 34.82 -20.07 -10.12
C THR A 388 33.76 -19.49 -11.08
N VAL A 389 34.12 -19.34 -12.37
CA VAL A 389 33.19 -18.92 -13.44
C VAL A 389 31.97 -19.86 -13.47
N GLU A 390 32.25 -21.16 -13.41
CA GLU A 390 31.29 -22.25 -13.52
C GLU A 390 30.29 -22.24 -12.36
N ASN A 391 30.77 -22.16 -11.12
CA ASN A 391 29.89 -22.05 -9.95
C ASN A 391 29.01 -20.78 -9.99
N TYR A 392 29.54 -19.67 -10.53
CA TYR A 392 28.75 -18.46 -10.73
C TYR A 392 27.65 -18.63 -11.79
N LEU A 393 27.97 -19.26 -12.94
CA LEU A 393 27.00 -19.55 -13.99
C LEU A 393 25.89 -20.49 -13.49
N ILE A 394 26.26 -21.58 -12.82
CA ILE A 394 25.31 -22.52 -12.19
C ILE A 394 24.41 -21.79 -11.18
N TYR A 395 24.97 -20.96 -10.31
CA TYR A 395 24.17 -20.15 -9.38
C TYR A 395 23.21 -19.21 -10.10
N LYS A 396 23.65 -18.51 -11.16
CA LYS A 396 22.76 -17.62 -11.94
C LYS A 396 21.64 -18.38 -12.65
N GLU A 397 21.93 -19.55 -13.21
CA GLU A 397 20.94 -20.43 -13.81
C GLU A 397 19.88 -20.84 -12.77
N LYS A 398 20.29 -21.37 -11.61
CA LYS A 398 19.39 -21.77 -10.52
C LYS A 398 18.58 -20.60 -9.96
N VAL A 399 19.14 -19.38 -9.90
CA VAL A 399 18.39 -18.15 -9.57
C VAL A 399 17.28 -17.88 -10.60
N VAL A 400 17.56 -17.98 -11.89
CA VAL A 400 16.57 -17.76 -12.96
C VAL A 400 15.48 -18.83 -12.93
N ILE A 401 15.83 -20.10 -12.77
CA ILE A 401 14.89 -21.23 -12.66
C ILE A 401 13.96 -21.03 -11.46
N ALA A 402 14.52 -20.84 -10.26
CA ALA A 402 13.72 -20.61 -9.05
C ALA A 402 12.80 -19.38 -9.20
N ARG A 403 13.31 -18.28 -9.78
CA ARG A 403 12.52 -17.06 -10.03
C ARG A 403 11.37 -17.29 -11.03
N LYS A 404 11.59 -18.10 -12.09
CA LYS A 404 10.56 -18.48 -13.07
C LYS A 404 9.47 -19.33 -12.41
N LEU A 405 9.86 -20.36 -11.66
CA LEU A 405 8.94 -21.25 -10.94
C LEU A 405 8.12 -20.49 -9.89
N ILE A 406 8.74 -19.63 -9.06
CA ILE A 406 8.04 -18.81 -8.06
C ILE A 406 6.99 -17.90 -8.73
N ARG A 407 7.31 -17.28 -9.87
CA ARG A 407 6.35 -16.45 -10.63
C ARG A 407 5.19 -17.27 -11.17
N LEU A 408 5.47 -18.44 -11.76
CA LEU A 408 4.44 -19.34 -12.28
C LEU A 408 3.51 -19.83 -11.16
N ALA A 409 4.06 -20.31 -10.05
CA ALA A 409 3.27 -20.81 -8.92
C ALA A 409 2.41 -19.72 -8.26
N LYS A 410 2.94 -18.49 -8.11
CA LYS A 410 2.15 -17.32 -7.68
C LYS A 410 0.98 -17.06 -8.62
N ARG A 411 1.22 -17.09 -9.95
CA ARG A 411 0.17 -16.91 -10.98
C ARG A 411 -0.89 -18.00 -10.89
N ASN A 412 -0.49 -19.27 -10.84
CA ASN A 412 -1.39 -20.42 -10.80
C ASN A 412 -2.16 -20.50 -9.47
N SER A 413 -1.60 -20.03 -8.36
CA SER A 413 -2.32 -19.89 -7.09
C SER A 413 -3.29 -18.72 -7.10
N TRP A 414 -2.97 -17.63 -7.79
CA TRP A 414 -3.90 -16.51 -7.96
C TRP A 414 -5.09 -16.91 -8.85
N GLN A 415 -4.80 -17.61 -9.94
CA GLN A 415 -5.83 -18.17 -10.82
C GLN A 415 -6.75 -19.13 -10.04
N ARG A 416 -6.20 -20.16 -9.38
CA ARG A 416 -6.99 -21.06 -8.49
C ARG A 416 -7.77 -20.31 -7.40
N PHE A 417 -7.24 -19.19 -6.88
CA PHE A 417 -7.97 -18.37 -5.92
C PHE A 417 -9.18 -17.69 -6.58
N CYS A 418 -9.03 -17.11 -7.77
CA CYS A 418 -10.13 -16.55 -8.56
C CYS A 418 -11.14 -17.62 -8.98
N ASP A 419 -10.69 -18.76 -9.47
CA ASP A 419 -11.53 -19.89 -9.90
C ASP A 419 -12.34 -20.45 -8.72
N SER A 420 -11.80 -20.36 -7.49
CA SER A 420 -12.51 -20.74 -6.26
C SER A 420 -13.57 -19.72 -5.81
N ILE A 421 -13.88 -18.68 -6.59
CA ILE A 421 -14.98 -17.73 -6.32
C ILE A 421 -16.08 -18.03 -7.34
N ASP A 422 -16.94 -18.99 -6.99
CA ASP A 422 -18.08 -19.43 -7.80
C ASP A 422 -19.42 -18.93 -7.24
N CYS A 423 -20.52 -19.26 -7.95
CA CYS A 423 -21.88 -18.90 -7.59
C CYS A 423 -22.54 -19.79 -6.52
N ASN A 424 -21.93 -20.93 -6.18
CA ASN A 424 -22.40 -21.88 -5.16
C ASN A 424 -21.78 -21.58 -3.78
N MET A 425 -20.74 -20.74 -3.73
CA MET A 425 -20.04 -20.35 -2.51
C MET A 425 -20.94 -19.63 -1.50
N ALA A 426 -20.83 -20.04 -0.23
CA ALA A 426 -21.53 -19.37 0.87
C ALA A 426 -21.15 -17.87 0.94
N SER A 427 -22.15 -17.01 1.09
CA SER A 427 -21.97 -15.55 1.05
C SER A 427 -20.96 -15.02 2.07
N SER A 428 -20.90 -15.63 3.26
CA SER A 428 -19.90 -15.33 4.30
C SER A 428 -18.47 -15.57 3.83
N GLU A 429 -18.25 -16.58 2.99
CA GLU A 429 -16.96 -16.91 2.40
C GLU A 429 -16.61 -15.99 1.22
N VAL A 430 -17.57 -15.67 0.34
CA VAL A 430 -17.36 -14.66 -0.72
C VAL A 430 -16.92 -13.34 -0.09
N TRP A 431 -17.62 -12.87 0.94
CA TRP A 431 -17.25 -11.65 1.67
C TRP A 431 -15.90 -11.75 2.38
N ARG A 432 -15.50 -12.94 2.84
CA ARG A 432 -14.16 -13.19 3.41
C ARG A 432 -13.07 -13.05 2.35
N LYS A 433 -13.24 -13.68 1.17
CA LYS A 433 -12.30 -13.57 0.04
C LYS A 433 -12.21 -12.13 -0.48
N LEU A 434 -13.34 -11.42 -0.59
CA LEU A 434 -13.38 -9.99 -0.95
C LEU A 434 -12.63 -9.09 0.06
N ARG A 435 -12.69 -9.38 1.37
CA ARG A 435 -11.90 -8.65 2.38
C ARG A 435 -10.40 -8.88 2.22
N TRP A 436 -9.97 -10.10 1.86
CA TRP A 436 -8.56 -10.35 1.54
C TRP A 436 -8.12 -9.60 0.28
N LEU A 437 -8.95 -9.59 -0.78
CA LEU A 437 -8.70 -8.86 -2.03
C LEU A 437 -8.54 -7.35 -1.81
N LYS A 438 -9.34 -6.74 -0.93
CA LYS A 438 -9.22 -5.33 -0.57
C LYS A 438 -8.01 -4.99 0.30
N GLY A 439 -7.25 -5.99 0.77
CA GLY A 439 -6.16 -5.82 1.73
C GLY A 439 -6.69 -5.36 3.08
N TYR A 440 -7.20 -6.30 3.89
CA TYR A 440 -7.69 -6.00 5.23
C TYR A 440 -6.55 -5.49 6.14
N ARG A 441 -6.42 -4.16 6.23
CA ARG A 441 -5.67 -3.48 7.28
C ARG A 441 -6.61 -3.33 8.47
N ASN A 442 -6.21 -3.82 9.63
CA ASN A 442 -6.66 -3.19 10.87
C ASN A 442 -5.90 -1.87 10.94
N PRO A 443 -6.56 -0.70 10.91
CA PRO A 443 -5.90 0.53 11.29
C PRO A 443 -5.55 0.38 12.78
N VAL A 444 -4.26 0.38 13.09
CA VAL A 444 -3.80 0.40 14.48
C VAL A 444 -3.85 1.86 14.92
N ASN A 445 -5.04 2.31 15.28
CA ASN A 445 -5.26 3.63 15.84
C ASN A 445 -4.75 3.61 17.29
N TYR A 446 -3.47 3.85 17.48
CA TYR A 446 -2.97 4.36 18.75
C TYR A 446 -3.57 5.75 18.95
N LEU A 447 -4.28 5.98 20.07
CA LEU A 447 -4.59 7.34 20.48
C LEU A 447 -3.28 8.04 20.86
N SER A 448 -3.15 9.34 20.58
CA SER A 448 -2.10 10.13 21.21
C SER A 448 -2.35 10.19 22.72
N GLU A 449 -1.27 10.28 23.50
CA GLU A 449 -1.34 10.38 24.95
C GLU A 449 -2.21 11.57 25.40
N SER A 450 -2.10 12.72 24.72
CA SER A 450 -2.97 13.88 24.93
C SER A 450 -4.46 13.61 24.69
N THR A 451 -4.81 12.80 23.68
CA THR A 451 -6.21 12.41 23.42
C THR A 451 -6.70 11.40 24.45
N ALA A 452 -5.83 10.49 24.91
CA ALA A 452 -6.15 9.55 25.97
C ALA A 452 -6.42 10.25 27.31
N VAL A 453 -5.57 11.21 27.70
CA VAL A 453 -5.78 12.04 28.91
C VAL A 453 -7.08 12.85 28.80
N SER A 454 -7.32 13.54 27.68
CA SER A 454 -8.56 14.30 27.47
C SER A 454 -9.81 13.42 27.55
N PHE A 455 -9.76 12.20 26.99
CA PHE A 455 -10.87 11.24 27.03
C PHE A 455 -11.14 10.68 28.44
N VAL A 456 -10.08 10.45 29.23
CA VAL A 456 -10.24 10.07 30.65
C VAL A 456 -10.83 11.22 31.46
N THR A 457 -10.34 12.44 31.26
CA THR A 457 -10.85 13.65 31.97
C THR A 457 -12.33 13.93 31.65
N GLU A 458 -12.78 13.64 30.42
CA GLU A 458 -14.20 13.76 30.02
C GLU A 458 -15.09 12.70 30.69
N LEU A 459 -14.61 11.45 30.83
CA LEU A 459 -15.38 10.35 31.41
C LEU A 459 -15.35 10.31 32.95
N THR A 460 -14.24 10.75 33.54
CA THR A 460 -14.01 10.80 34.99
C THR A 460 -13.38 12.15 35.34
N PRO A 461 -14.16 13.24 35.40
CA PRO A 461 -13.67 14.54 35.84
C PRO A 461 -13.23 14.48 37.30
N ASP A 462 -12.13 15.17 37.64
CA ASP A 462 -11.47 15.10 38.96
C ASP A 462 -12.37 15.51 40.14
N SER A 463 -13.44 16.26 39.87
CA SER A 463 -14.47 16.58 40.85
C SER A 463 -15.86 16.64 40.21
N VAL A 464 -16.83 15.95 40.79
CA VAL A 464 -18.26 16.14 40.50
C VAL A 464 -18.88 16.93 41.66
N SER A 465 -19.46 18.08 41.37
CA SER A 465 -20.17 18.89 42.37
C SER A 465 -21.47 18.20 42.77
N PHE A 466 -21.43 17.37 43.81
CA PHE A 466 -22.62 16.79 44.41
C PHE A 466 -23.45 17.90 45.08
N GLN A 467 -24.63 18.20 44.51
CA GLN A 467 -25.71 18.73 45.34
C GLN A 467 -26.29 17.55 46.13
N PRO A 468 -26.27 17.57 47.47
CA PRO A 468 -26.91 16.52 48.25
C PRO A 468 -28.41 16.53 47.93
N LEU A 469 -28.95 15.39 47.49
CA LEU A 469 -30.40 15.22 47.47
C LEU A 469 -30.88 15.25 48.93
N ASN A 470 -31.57 16.32 49.30
CA ASN A 470 -32.35 16.39 50.53
C ASN A 470 -33.61 15.53 50.42
N SER A 471 -33.43 14.22 50.18
CA SER A 471 -34.43 13.22 50.51
C SER A 471 -34.28 12.89 51.99
N SER A 472 -35.33 13.10 52.77
CA SER A 472 -35.43 12.60 54.15
C SER A 472 -35.37 11.07 54.13
N ILE A 473 -34.17 10.52 54.36
CA ILE A 473 -33.98 9.07 54.54
C ILE A 473 -34.52 8.73 55.93
N ASP A 474 -35.60 7.94 55.96
CA ASP A 474 -36.09 7.34 57.20
C ASP A 474 -34.99 6.45 57.79
N ASN A 475 -34.44 6.84 58.95
CA ASN A 475 -33.32 6.14 59.60
C ASN A 475 -33.75 4.83 60.32
N SER A 476 -34.90 4.26 59.96
CA SER A 476 -35.43 3.02 60.53
C SER A 476 -34.96 1.78 59.75
N ASN A 477 -33.73 1.36 60.06
CA ASN A 477 -32.94 0.23 59.55
C ASN A 477 -32.10 0.48 58.29
N PRO A 478 -30.79 0.15 58.31
CA PRO A 478 -30.01 0.02 57.09
C PRO A 478 -30.51 -1.19 56.28
N LEU A 479 -30.96 -0.93 55.05
CA LEU A 479 -31.35 -1.96 54.09
C LEU A 479 -30.11 -2.70 53.57
N PHE A 480 -29.68 -3.72 54.32
CA PHE A 480 -28.70 -4.69 53.83
C PHE A 480 -29.25 -5.47 52.63
N PHE A 481 -28.37 -5.80 51.68
CA PHE A 481 -28.72 -6.62 50.54
C PHE A 481 -29.17 -8.01 51.00
N SER A 482 -30.30 -8.46 50.46
CA SER A 482 -30.86 -9.79 50.73
C SER A 482 -30.34 -10.85 49.76
N PHE A 483 -30.39 -12.11 50.19
CA PHE A 483 -30.06 -13.26 49.35
C PHE A 483 -30.98 -13.40 48.13
N SER A 484 -32.24 -12.95 48.25
CA SER A 484 -33.23 -12.94 47.17
C SER A 484 -32.85 -11.94 46.07
N GLU A 485 -32.44 -10.73 46.43
CA GLU A 485 -31.99 -9.71 45.47
C GLU A 485 -30.72 -10.15 44.72
N LEU A 486 -29.74 -10.72 45.44
CA LEU A 486 -28.52 -11.26 44.83
C LEU A 486 -28.86 -12.30 43.75
N ASN A 487 -29.71 -13.29 44.06
CA ASN A 487 -30.11 -14.32 43.09
C ASN A 487 -30.91 -13.76 41.90
N LEU A 488 -31.59 -12.62 42.05
CA LEU A 488 -32.32 -11.95 40.96
C LEU A 488 -31.33 -11.28 39.98
N ILE A 489 -30.28 -10.63 40.50
CA ILE A 489 -29.25 -9.93 39.72
C ILE A 489 -28.34 -10.91 38.95
N LEU A 490 -28.07 -12.11 39.49
CA LEU A 490 -27.19 -13.11 38.89
C LEU A 490 -27.69 -13.75 37.58
N LYS A 491 -28.90 -13.41 37.10
CA LYS A 491 -29.47 -13.90 35.83
C LYS A 491 -28.99 -13.14 34.58
N ARG A 492 -27.90 -12.37 34.67
CA ARG A 492 -27.36 -11.52 33.58
C ARG A 492 -26.35 -12.28 32.70
N VAL A 493 -26.15 -11.78 31.48
CA VAL A 493 -25.20 -12.32 30.49
C VAL A 493 -23.78 -11.84 30.79
N ASP A 494 -22.78 -12.66 30.47
CA ASP A 494 -21.36 -12.31 30.56
C ASP A 494 -21.02 -10.94 29.94
N THR A 495 -20.38 -10.11 30.77
CA THR A 495 -19.70 -8.87 30.37
C THR A 495 -18.18 -9.08 30.44
N SER A 496 -17.40 -8.02 30.24
CA SER A 496 -15.93 -8.11 30.40
C SER A 496 -15.58 -8.25 31.88
N ALA A 497 -14.79 -9.26 32.23
CA ALA A 497 -14.28 -9.44 33.59
C ALA A 497 -13.42 -8.25 34.05
N GLY A 498 -13.29 -8.09 35.37
CA GLY A 498 -12.37 -7.14 35.97
C GLY A 498 -10.92 -7.61 35.91
N LEU A 499 -10.05 -6.95 36.67
CA LEU A 499 -8.66 -7.41 36.86
C LEU A 499 -8.58 -8.74 37.62
N ASP A 500 -9.64 -9.10 38.33
CA ASP A 500 -9.89 -10.40 38.98
C ASP A 500 -10.10 -11.56 37.99
N SER A 501 -10.32 -11.28 36.70
CA SER A 501 -10.67 -12.28 35.67
C SER A 501 -11.94 -13.10 35.95
N ILE A 502 -12.79 -12.68 36.90
CA ILE A 502 -14.05 -13.35 37.25
C ILE A 502 -15.15 -12.93 36.27
N THR A 503 -15.84 -13.89 35.65
CA THR A 503 -16.96 -13.61 34.71
C THR A 503 -18.32 -13.86 35.35
N TYR A 504 -19.40 -13.26 34.84
CA TYR A 504 -20.74 -13.51 35.35
C TYR A 504 -21.14 -14.99 35.30
N SER A 505 -20.72 -15.74 34.26
CA SER A 505 -20.91 -17.20 34.20
C SER A 505 -20.24 -17.96 35.35
N MET A 506 -19.12 -17.47 35.89
CA MET A 506 -18.50 -18.08 37.08
C MET A 506 -19.32 -17.80 38.35
N ILE A 507 -19.88 -16.60 38.46
CA ILE A 507 -20.68 -16.17 39.61
C ILE A 507 -22.08 -16.81 39.59
N SER A 508 -22.68 -17.00 38.40
CA SER A 508 -24.01 -17.60 38.23
C SER A 508 -24.04 -19.09 38.60
N HIS A 509 -22.90 -19.78 38.50
CA HIS A 509 -22.74 -21.19 38.88
C HIS A 509 -22.12 -21.38 40.29
N LEU A 510 -22.11 -20.33 41.12
CA LEU A 510 -21.71 -20.48 42.52
C LEU A 510 -22.75 -21.29 43.31
N PRO A 511 -22.32 -22.18 44.22
CA PRO A 511 -23.18 -22.79 45.23
C PRO A 511 -23.68 -21.75 46.24
N ASP A 512 -24.75 -22.09 46.96
CA ASP A 512 -25.43 -21.12 47.84
C ASP A 512 -24.60 -20.69 49.06
N ASN A 513 -23.64 -21.51 49.51
CA ASN A 513 -22.67 -21.11 50.53
C ASN A 513 -21.71 -20.02 50.01
N ALA A 514 -21.16 -20.17 48.79
CA ALA A 514 -20.33 -19.15 48.16
C ALA A 514 -21.09 -17.87 47.82
N LYS A 515 -22.38 -17.96 47.44
CA LYS A 515 -23.24 -16.78 47.29
C LYS A 515 -23.48 -16.04 48.62
N LYS A 516 -23.65 -16.76 49.74
CA LYS A 516 -23.74 -16.16 51.08
C LYS A 516 -22.43 -15.47 51.48
N TYR A 517 -21.28 -16.05 51.12
CA TYR A 517 -19.97 -15.43 51.32
C TYR A 517 -19.83 -14.12 50.53
N LEU A 518 -20.21 -14.12 49.24
CA LEU A 518 -20.25 -12.91 48.41
C LEU A 518 -21.22 -11.86 48.95
N LEU A 519 -22.39 -12.28 49.47
CA LEU A 519 -23.36 -11.37 50.10
C LEU A 519 -22.79 -10.72 51.38
N HIS A 520 -22.05 -11.49 52.19
CA HIS A 520 -21.36 -10.96 53.37
C HIS A 520 -20.33 -9.90 52.98
N ILE A 521 -19.55 -10.12 51.91
CA ILE A 521 -18.61 -9.12 51.38
C ILE A 521 -19.36 -7.84 50.98
N PHE A 522 -20.44 -7.92 50.19
CA PHE A 522 -21.23 -6.75 49.82
C PHE A 522 -21.82 -5.98 51.02
N ASN A 523 -22.39 -6.68 52.01
CA ASN A 523 -22.95 -6.05 53.20
C ASN A 523 -21.89 -5.48 54.14
N THR A 524 -20.67 -6.03 54.15
CA THR A 524 -19.55 -5.50 54.94
C THR A 524 -18.96 -4.25 54.27
N ILE A 525 -18.84 -4.23 52.93
CA ILE A 525 -18.50 -3.02 52.16
C ILE A 525 -19.54 -1.91 52.43
N TYR A 526 -20.84 -2.25 52.41
CA TYR A 526 -21.91 -1.29 52.71
C TYR A 526 -21.84 -0.74 54.15
N ARG A 527 -21.48 -1.58 55.13
CA ARG A 527 -21.34 -1.19 56.55
C ARG A 527 -20.11 -0.32 56.83
N THR A 528 -18.99 -0.56 56.15
CA THR A 528 -17.68 0.02 56.47
C THR A 528 -17.25 1.15 55.53
N GLY A 529 -17.76 1.15 54.30
CA GLY A 529 -17.26 2.01 53.21
C GLY A 529 -15.93 1.54 52.60
N GLU A 530 -15.32 0.46 53.10
CA GLU A 530 -14.06 -0.06 52.59
C GLU A 530 -14.28 -0.96 51.37
N ILE A 531 -13.49 -0.75 50.30
CA ILE A 531 -13.65 -1.43 49.00
C ILE A 531 -12.38 -2.21 48.65
N PRO A 532 -12.42 -3.47 48.16
CA PRO A 532 -11.22 -4.21 47.74
C PRO A 532 -10.40 -3.48 46.68
N TYR A 533 -9.07 -3.58 46.71
CA TYR A 533 -8.19 -2.85 45.77
C TYR A 533 -8.48 -3.20 44.30
N GLN A 534 -8.90 -4.44 44.03
CA GLN A 534 -9.25 -4.92 42.69
C GLN A 534 -10.43 -4.13 42.11
N TRP A 535 -11.40 -3.74 42.94
CA TRP A 535 -12.60 -3.00 42.51
C TRP A 535 -12.33 -1.50 42.33
N ARG A 536 -11.25 -0.98 42.94
CA ARG A 536 -10.79 0.41 42.75
C ARG A 536 -10.05 0.61 41.43
N ARG A 537 -9.70 -0.44 40.69
CA ARG A 537 -8.87 -0.38 39.47
C ARG A 537 -9.60 -0.95 38.25
N ILE A 538 -9.84 -0.13 37.24
CA ILE A 538 -10.57 -0.49 36.01
C ILE A 538 -9.64 -0.42 34.80
N LYS A 539 -9.58 -1.49 34.00
CA LYS A 539 -8.84 -1.52 32.72
C LYS A 539 -9.72 -0.96 31.59
N LEU A 540 -9.61 0.34 31.34
CA LEU A 540 -10.32 0.99 30.24
C LEU A 540 -9.66 0.67 28.88
N ILE A 541 -10.45 0.15 27.94
CA ILE A 541 -10.02 -0.12 26.56
C ILE A 541 -10.91 0.69 25.62
N ALA A 542 -10.41 1.85 25.18
CA ALA A 542 -11.12 2.71 24.23
C ALA A 542 -11.14 2.06 22.84
N ILE A 543 -12.33 1.69 22.35
CA ILE A 543 -12.52 1.13 21.00
C ILE A 543 -13.04 2.25 20.09
N PRO A 544 -12.24 2.79 19.15
CA PRO A 544 -12.72 3.80 18.22
C PRO A 544 -13.80 3.21 17.32
N LYS A 545 -15.01 3.78 17.40
CA LYS A 545 -16.07 3.51 16.42
C LYS A 545 -15.61 4.05 15.07
N ARG A 546 -15.74 3.23 14.02
CA ARG A 546 -15.48 3.70 12.66
C ARG A 546 -16.55 4.71 12.27
N ASP A 547 -16.09 5.75 11.56
CA ASP A 547 -16.87 6.77 10.84
C ASP A 547 -17.51 7.88 11.70
N THR A 548 -16.69 8.86 12.13
CA THR A 548 -17.07 10.29 12.19
C THR A 548 -15.88 11.23 11.86
N GLU A 549 -15.13 10.95 10.79
CA GLU A 549 -14.28 11.97 10.16
C GLU A 549 -15.17 13.01 9.45
N LYS A 550 -15.75 13.95 10.20
CA LYS A 550 -16.36 15.17 9.66
C LYS A 550 -15.25 16.16 9.25
N VAL A 551 -14.46 15.79 8.24
CA VAL A 551 -13.57 16.74 7.57
C VAL A 551 -14.39 17.48 6.51
N ASN A 552 -14.97 18.61 6.90
CA ASN A 552 -15.59 19.56 6.00
C ASN A 552 -14.51 20.28 5.17
N THR A 553 -13.91 19.61 4.18
CA THR A 553 -13.23 20.32 3.09
C THR A 553 -14.28 20.91 2.17
N ILE A 554 -14.39 22.24 2.20
CA ILE A 554 -15.19 23.06 1.29
C ILE A 554 -14.72 22.78 -0.15
N ASN A 555 -15.45 21.93 -0.87
CA ASN A 555 -15.33 21.76 -2.32
C ASN A 555 -16.47 22.54 -2.98
N GLU A 556 -16.48 23.86 -2.77
CA GLU A 556 -17.32 24.75 -3.56
C GLU A 556 -16.86 24.72 -5.02
N SER A 557 -17.83 24.53 -5.91
CA SER A 557 -17.58 24.09 -7.27
C SER A 557 -17.72 25.22 -8.28
N LYS A 558 -17.21 25.00 -9.51
CA LYS A 558 -17.31 25.88 -10.69
C LYS A 558 -18.73 26.40 -11.03
N ALA A 559 -19.79 25.94 -10.36
CA ALA A 559 -21.18 26.10 -10.75
C ALA A 559 -21.83 27.47 -10.45
N GLN A 560 -21.16 28.37 -9.72
CA GLN A 560 -21.76 29.64 -9.25
C GLN A 560 -21.26 30.91 -9.95
N LEU A 561 -20.19 30.84 -10.76
CA LEU A 561 -19.67 32.00 -11.48
C LEU A 561 -20.09 31.95 -12.97
N PRO A 562 -20.64 33.04 -13.52
CA PRO A 562 -20.92 33.15 -14.96
C PRO A 562 -19.66 32.90 -15.80
N ILE A 563 -19.85 32.29 -16.99
CA ILE A 563 -18.76 31.92 -17.90
C ILE A 563 -17.92 33.16 -18.29
N HIS A 564 -18.56 34.32 -18.49
CA HIS A 564 -17.86 35.57 -18.80
C HIS A 564 -16.96 36.07 -17.66
N ASP A 565 -17.38 35.91 -16.40
CA ASP A 565 -16.57 36.31 -15.24
C ASP A 565 -15.40 35.34 -15.04
N LEU A 566 -15.63 34.03 -15.21
CA LEU A 566 -14.57 33.03 -15.24
C LEU A 566 -13.56 33.29 -16.39
N LYS A 567 -14.04 33.76 -17.54
CA LYS A 567 -13.18 34.11 -18.70
C LYS A 567 -12.26 35.24 -18.29
N ARG A 568 -12.86 36.37 -17.88
CA ARG A 568 -12.15 37.58 -17.50
C ARG A 568 -11.14 37.30 -16.37
N LEU A 569 -11.55 36.63 -15.30
CA LEU A 569 -10.64 36.27 -14.19
C LEU A 569 -9.50 35.35 -14.63
N THR A 570 -9.69 34.51 -15.66
CA THR A 570 -8.63 33.67 -16.21
C THR A 570 -7.67 34.48 -17.07
N GLU A 571 -8.18 35.36 -17.93
CA GLU A 571 -7.37 36.25 -18.78
C GLU A 571 -6.59 37.26 -17.91
N ASP A 572 -7.25 37.93 -16.96
CA ASP A 572 -6.62 38.81 -15.96
C ASP A 572 -5.51 38.08 -15.17
N MET A 573 -5.74 36.83 -14.75
CA MET A 573 -4.72 36.02 -14.06
C MET A 573 -3.53 35.67 -14.97
N ILE A 574 -3.78 35.31 -16.24
CA ILE A 574 -2.73 35.01 -17.21
C ILE A 574 -1.88 36.25 -17.48
N ASP A 575 -2.48 37.42 -17.62
CA ASP A 575 -1.77 38.66 -17.92
C ASP A 575 -1.03 39.20 -16.69
N ILE A 576 -1.60 39.12 -15.48
CA ILE A 576 -0.93 39.53 -14.24
C ILE A 576 0.25 38.61 -13.91
N GLN A 577 0.07 37.28 -13.97
CA GLN A 577 1.09 36.34 -13.48
C GLN A 577 2.11 35.92 -14.54
N PHE A 578 1.75 36.02 -15.83
CA PHE A 578 2.52 35.47 -16.94
C PHE A 578 2.66 36.46 -18.11
N SER A 579 2.57 37.78 -17.88
CA SER A 579 2.75 38.82 -18.91
C SER A 579 4.06 38.63 -19.70
N ASP A 580 5.17 38.40 -19.02
CA ASP A 580 6.52 38.21 -19.58
C ASP A 580 6.85 36.77 -19.99
N TYR A 581 5.87 35.87 -19.99
CA TYR A 581 6.03 34.47 -20.41
C TYR A 581 5.39 34.22 -21.78
N ILE A 582 6.03 33.35 -22.56
CA ILE A 582 5.44 32.72 -23.74
C ILE A 582 4.38 31.72 -23.29
N LYS A 583 3.18 31.81 -23.87
CA LYS A 583 1.97 31.10 -23.44
C LYS A 583 1.67 29.99 -24.46
N ILE A 584 1.92 28.74 -24.07
CA ILE A 584 1.66 27.56 -24.91
C ILE A 584 0.46 26.81 -24.33
N TYR A 585 -0.56 26.61 -25.14
CA TYR A 585 -1.80 25.93 -24.77
C TYR A 585 -1.73 24.47 -25.21
N THR A 586 -2.26 23.55 -24.40
CA THR A 586 -2.27 22.11 -24.72
C THR A 586 -3.61 21.48 -24.40
N ASP A 587 -4.14 20.70 -25.34
CA ASP A 587 -5.39 19.95 -25.17
C ASP A 587 -5.29 18.50 -25.68
N GLY A 588 -6.14 17.63 -25.12
CA GLY A 588 -6.31 16.24 -25.52
C GLY A 588 -7.78 15.89 -25.74
N SER A 589 -8.11 15.42 -26.95
CA SER A 589 -9.46 14.97 -27.29
C SER A 589 -9.53 13.44 -27.37
N LYS A 590 -10.67 12.87 -26.98
CA LYS A 590 -10.93 11.43 -27.08
C LYS A 590 -12.37 11.15 -27.48
N THR A 591 -12.52 10.50 -28.62
CA THR A 591 -13.82 10.08 -29.18
C THR A 591 -13.97 8.56 -29.11
N ARG A 592 -15.00 8.00 -29.76
CA ARG A 592 -15.13 6.56 -29.96
C ARG A 592 -14.17 6.05 -31.04
N ASP A 593 -13.83 6.91 -31.98
CA ASP A 593 -13.13 6.56 -33.22
C ASP A 593 -11.61 6.70 -33.10
N GLY A 594 -11.13 7.42 -32.09
CA GLY A 594 -9.70 7.57 -31.84
C GLY A 594 -9.37 8.39 -30.59
N SER A 595 -8.10 8.74 -30.45
CA SER A 595 -7.62 9.71 -29.46
C SER A 595 -6.63 10.65 -30.14
N SER A 596 -6.56 11.88 -29.67
CA SER A 596 -5.82 12.94 -30.35
C SER A 596 -5.39 14.02 -29.38
N CYS A 597 -4.29 14.71 -29.67
CA CYS A 597 -3.85 15.84 -28.87
C CYS A 597 -3.26 16.95 -29.73
N ALA A 598 -3.16 18.14 -29.17
CA ALA A 598 -2.53 19.26 -29.83
C ALA A 598 -1.86 20.20 -28.82
N PHE A 599 -0.95 21.02 -29.33
CA PHE A 599 -0.52 22.23 -28.66
C PHE A 599 -0.59 23.43 -29.61
N TYR A 600 -0.67 24.62 -29.04
CA TYR A 600 -0.72 25.88 -29.75
C TYR A 600 0.14 26.92 -29.03
N ASP A 601 1.15 27.45 -29.72
CA ASP A 601 1.94 28.59 -29.28
C ASP A 601 1.31 29.88 -29.81
N ILE A 602 0.82 30.72 -28.90
CA ILE A 602 0.16 31.99 -29.25
C ILE A 602 1.15 33.05 -29.77
N ALA A 603 2.44 32.93 -29.46
CA ALA A 603 3.44 33.93 -29.85
C ALA A 603 3.84 33.82 -31.33
N THR A 604 3.81 32.61 -31.88
CA THR A 604 4.16 32.32 -33.28
C THR A 604 2.94 31.95 -34.15
N ASP A 605 1.73 31.94 -33.55
CA ASP A 605 0.49 31.40 -34.13
C ASP A 605 0.65 29.96 -34.67
N PHE A 606 1.58 29.19 -34.08
CA PHE A 606 1.93 27.84 -34.52
C PHE A 606 1.23 26.78 -33.66
N GLY A 607 0.59 25.80 -34.32
CA GLY A 607 -0.03 24.69 -33.64
C GLY A 607 0.25 23.35 -34.31
N ALA A 608 0.66 22.36 -33.51
CA ALA A 608 0.85 20.98 -33.96
C ALA A 608 -0.26 20.08 -33.40
N LYS A 609 -0.67 19.11 -34.20
CA LYS A 609 -1.81 18.23 -33.95
C LYS A 609 -1.43 16.78 -34.24
N PHE A 610 -1.78 15.89 -33.32
CA PHE A 610 -1.29 14.52 -33.29
C PHE A 610 -2.44 13.52 -33.16
N LEU A 611 -2.38 12.47 -33.96
CA LEU A 611 -3.28 11.32 -33.92
C LEU A 611 -2.65 10.23 -33.04
N ILE A 612 -3.41 9.68 -32.10
CA ILE A 612 -2.99 8.57 -31.25
C ILE A 612 -3.82 7.35 -31.67
N GLU A 613 -3.19 6.43 -32.39
CA GLU A 613 -3.84 5.23 -32.91
C GLU A 613 -4.38 4.30 -31.79
N ASN A 614 -3.76 4.36 -30.61
CA ASN A 614 -4.12 3.48 -29.50
C ASN A 614 -5.29 4.01 -28.66
N SER A 615 -6.50 3.58 -29.02
CA SER A 615 -7.76 3.89 -28.33
C SER A 615 -7.85 3.43 -26.86
N CYS A 616 -6.87 2.67 -26.33
CA CYS A 616 -6.86 2.29 -24.91
C CYS A 616 -6.37 3.43 -23.99
N ILE A 617 -5.57 4.38 -24.50
CA ILE A 617 -4.98 5.46 -23.69
C ILE A 617 -6.10 6.37 -23.14
N PRO A 618 -6.25 6.56 -21.81
CA PRO A 618 -7.32 7.40 -21.25
C PRO A 618 -7.03 8.88 -21.44
N ILE A 619 -8.04 9.74 -21.27
CA ILE A 619 -7.98 11.19 -21.51
C ILE A 619 -6.77 11.88 -20.82
N MET A 620 -6.54 11.63 -19.52
CA MET A 620 -5.34 12.11 -18.81
C MET A 620 -4.01 11.63 -19.42
N GLY A 621 -3.99 10.46 -20.05
CA GLY A 621 -2.83 10.01 -20.82
C GLY A 621 -2.62 10.86 -22.07
N VAL A 622 -3.70 11.13 -22.82
CA VAL A 622 -3.72 11.97 -24.02
C VAL A 622 -3.30 13.41 -23.71
N GLU A 623 -3.83 14.00 -22.63
CA GLU A 623 -3.47 15.33 -22.15
C GLU A 623 -1.98 15.40 -21.70
N LEU A 624 -1.45 14.36 -21.04
CA LEU A 624 -0.02 14.26 -20.73
C LEU A 624 0.86 14.14 -21.98
N ILE A 625 0.36 13.51 -23.05
CA ILE A 625 1.03 13.44 -24.35
C ILE A 625 1.03 14.83 -25.01
N ALA A 626 -0.06 15.59 -24.93
CA ALA A 626 -0.13 16.99 -25.39
C ALA A 626 0.99 17.85 -24.75
N ILE A 627 1.11 17.78 -23.42
CA ILE A 627 2.17 18.46 -22.65
C ILE A 627 3.56 17.95 -23.06
N LYS A 628 3.72 16.65 -23.32
CA LYS A 628 5.00 16.05 -23.76
C LYS A 628 5.43 16.54 -25.14
N GLU A 629 4.51 16.65 -26.11
CA GLU A 629 4.83 17.18 -27.45
C GLU A 629 5.10 18.69 -27.41
N ALA A 630 4.32 19.46 -26.62
CA ALA A 630 4.62 20.88 -26.38
C ALA A 630 6.03 21.07 -25.77
N MET A 631 6.41 20.22 -24.82
CA MET A 631 7.76 20.20 -24.23
C MET A 631 8.84 19.85 -25.25
N HIS A 632 8.58 19.00 -26.24
CA HIS A 632 9.54 18.71 -27.32
C HIS A 632 9.67 19.88 -28.31
N TYR A 633 8.57 20.56 -28.63
CA TYR A 633 8.61 21.82 -29.39
C TYR A 633 9.42 22.90 -28.67
N ILE A 634 9.19 23.08 -27.37
CA ILE A 634 9.96 24.01 -26.52
C ILE A 634 11.47 23.72 -26.52
N GLU A 635 11.91 22.45 -26.56
CA GLU A 635 13.35 22.13 -26.67
C GLU A 635 13.98 22.60 -28.00
N SER A 636 13.18 23.03 -28.98
CA SER A 636 13.64 23.54 -30.28
C SER A 636 13.48 25.06 -30.45
N THR A 637 12.92 25.78 -29.46
CA THR A 637 12.78 27.24 -29.50
C THR A 637 13.85 27.95 -28.65
N SER A 638 14.02 29.25 -28.86
CA SER A 638 14.92 30.12 -28.08
C SER A 638 14.24 30.77 -26.87
N TYR A 639 13.13 30.22 -26.37
CA TYR A 639 12.34 30.83 -25.31
C TYR A 639 12.98 30.67 -23.93
N HIS A 640 12.94 31.74 -23.13
CA HIS A 640 13.57 31.79 -21.81
C HIS A 640 12.56 31.77 -20.65
N LYS A 641 11.33 32.25 -20.86
CA LYS A 641 10.21 32.20 -19.89
C LYS A 641 8.97 31.63 -20.56
N ILE A 642 8.47 30.50 -20.06
CA ILE A 642 7.43 29.72 -20.72
C ILE A 642 6.40 29.22 -19.71
N VAL A 643 5.11 29.43 -20.01
CA VAL A 643 4.00 28.82 -19.28
C VAL A 643 3.24 27.89 -20.21
N ILE A 644 3.10 26.62 -19.82
CA ILE A 644 2.14 25.71 -20.45
C ILE A 644 0.81 25.81 -19.72
N LEU A 645 -0.22 26.21 -20.45
CA LEU A 645 -1.59 26.36 -20.00
C LEU A 645 -2.40 25.13 -20.45
N THR A 646 -2.95 24.39 -19.49
CA THR A 646 -3.76 23.19 -19.74
C THR A 646 -4.99 23.20 -18.86
N ASP A 647 -6.12 22.74 -19.38
CA ASP A 647 -7.32 22.52 -18.58
C ASP A 647 -7.32 21.18 -17.82
N SER A 648 -6.35 20.31 -18.11
CA SER A 648 -6.14 19.04 -17.39
C SER A 648 -5.48 19.23 -16.02
N LYS A 649 -6.32 19.60 -15.04
CA LYS A 649 -5.95 19.54 -13.62
C LYS A 649 -5.45 18.15 -13.21
N SER A 650 -5.96 17.09 -13.85
CA SER A 650 -5.60 15.70 -13.55
C SER A 650 -4.17 15.37 -13.98
N SER A 651 -3.73 15.85 -15.16
CA SER A 651 -2.37 15.68 -15.66
C SER A 651 -1.34 16.41 -14.78
N LEU A 652 -1.62 17.65 -14.38
CA LEU A 652 -0.72 18.42 -13.49
C LEU A 652 -0.59 17.77 -12.10
N GLN A 653 -1.70 17.29 -11.52
CA GLN A 653 -1.67 16.53 -10.26
C GLN A 653 -0.87 15.23 -10.39
N HIS A 654 -0.95 14.54 -11.53
CA HIS A 654 -0.21 13.31 -11.78
C HIS A 654 1.30 13.57 -11.95
N LEU A 655 1.69 14.65 -12.65
CA LEU A 655 3.07 15.12 -12.75
C LEU A 655 3.66 15.45 -11.37
N LEU A 656 2.95 16.24 -10.56
CA LEU A 656 3.40 16.63 -9.21
C LEU A 656 3.62 15.41 -8.30
N ARG A 657 2.71 14.43 -8.33
CA ARG A 657 2.86 13.17 -7.57
C ARG A 657 4.04 12.34 -8.08
N SER A 658 4.22 12.25 -9.40
CA SER A 658 5.33 11.50 -10.02
C SER A 658 6.70 12.12 -9.71
N ALA A 659 6.77 13.46 -9.60
CA ALA A 659 8.00 14.19 -9.25
C ALA A 659 8.41 14.01 -7.78
N ARG A 660 7.44 13.84 -6.86
CA ARG A 660 7.68 13.65 -5.41
C ARG A 660 8.13 12.24 -5.02
N GLY A 661 8.38 11.33 -5.97
CA GLY A 661 8.93 9.99 -5.72
C GLY A 661 8.00 8.97 -5.02
N GLY A 662 6.83 9.39 -4.52
CA GLY A 662 5.94 8.55 -3.70
C GLY A 662 5.08 7.52 -4.47
N CYS A 663 5.10 7.50 -5.80
CA CYS A 663 4.32 6.54 -6.59
C CYS A 663 4.91 6.25 -7.98
N VAL A 664 4.51 5.10 -8.56
CA VAL A 664 4.81 4.75 -9.95
C VAL A 664 3.95 5.61 -10.88
N GLY A 665 4.59 6.56 -11.55
CA GLY A 665 3.99 7.46 -12.53
C GLY A 665 3.78 6.81 -13.91
N ARG A 666 3.33 7.63 -14.86
CA ARG A 666 3.23 7.28 -16.28
C ARG A 666 4.58 7.52 -16.96
N ASN A 667 4.91 6.78 -18.02
CA ASN A 667 6.15 7.00 -18.77
C ASN A 667 6.21 8.43 -19.32
N GLU A 668 5.10 8.93 -19.83
CA GLU A 668 4.95 10.28 -20.40
C GLU A 668 5.21 11.35 -19.34
N ALA A 669 4.73 11.13 -18.11
CA ALA A 669 4.97 12.03 -16.99
C ALA A 669 6.47 12.13 -16.62
N TYR A 670 7.21 11.01 -16.64
CA TYR A 670 8.66 11.03 -16.42
C TYR A 670 9.42 11.68 -17.59
N LEU A 671 8.93 11.58 -18.83
CA LEU A 671 9.50 12.29 -19.98
C LEU A 671 9.30 13.81 -19.86
N VAL A 672 8.10 14.27 -19.48
CA VAL A 672 7.82 15.69 -19.20
C VAL A 672 8.71 16.21 -18.07
N ILE A 673 8.77 15.51 -16.93
CA ILE A 673 9.63 15.89 -15.79
C ILE A 673 11.11 15.96 -16.21
N LYS A 674 11.60 14.99 -16.99
CA LYS A 674 12.96 15.01 -17.55
C LYS A 674 13.18 16.14 -18.55
N CYS A 675 12.14 16.60 -19.26
CA CYS A 675 12.22 17.76 -20.13
C CYS A 675 12.37 19.05 -19.31
N ILE A 676 11.50 19.24 -18.31
CA ILE A 676 11.56 20.37 -17.37
C ILE A 676 12.95 20.49 -16.72
N TYR A 677 13.53 19.38 -16.24
CA TYR A 677 14.88 19.40 -15.67
C TYR A 677 16.00 19.75 -16.68
N ARG A 678 15.81 19.49 -17.97
CA ARG A 678 16.75 19.90 -19.03
C ARG A 678 16.63 21.40 -19.33
N LEU A 679 15.39 21.88 -19.47
CA LEU A 679 15.09 23.29 -19.74
C LEU A 679 15.55 24.20 -18.59
N ILE A 680 15.23 23.86 -17.33
CA ILE A 680 15.70 24.60 -16.15
C ILE A 680 17.24 24.63 -16.08
N ARG A 681 17.92 23.52 -16.42
CA ARG A 681 19.40 23.48 -16.46
C ARG A 681 19.98 24.40 -17.53
N ASN A 682 19.25 24.64 -18.62
CA ASN A 682 19.63 25.56 -19.69
C ASN A 682 19.24 27.02 -19.38
N GLY A 683 18.74 27.33 -18.18
CA GLY A 683 18.33 28.68 -17.79
C GLY A 683 16.91 29.07 -18.21
N VAL A 684 16.11 28.13 -18.73
CA VAL A 684 14.72 28.37 -19.12
C VAL A 684 13.80 28.21 -17.92
N GLU A 685 13.04 29.26 -17.59
CA GLU A 685 12.00 29.20 -16.58
C GLU A 685 10.72 28.59 -17.18
N VAL A 686 10.32 27.41 -16.68
CA VAL A 686 9.16 26.66 -17.16
C VAL A 686 8.10 26.56 -16.05
N ARG A 687 6.90 27.06 -16.34
CA ARG A 687 5.72 26.99 -15.48
C ARG A 687 4.67 26.07 -16.12
N LEU A 688 3.95 25.32 -15.29
CA LEU A 688 2.78 24.54 -15.70
C LEU A 688 1.57 25.10 -14.94
N GLN A 689 0.59 25.63 -15.66
CA GLN A 689 -0.55 26.32 -15.07
C GLN A 689 -1.87 25.68 -15.52
N TRP A 690 -2.79 25.52 -14.57
CA TRP A 690 -4.14 25.06 -14.86
C TRP A 690 -5.06 26.22 -15.25
N ILE A 691 -5.88 26.02 -16.28
CA ILE A 691 -6.94 26.95 -16.70
C ILE A 691 -8.31 26.26 -16.79
N PRO A 692 -9.44 26.96 -16.68
CA PRO A 692 -10.74 26.34 -16.85
C PRO A 692 -11.07 26.08 -18.35
N SER A 693 -11.42 24.84 -18.67
CA SER A 693 -11.94 24.43 -19.99
C SER A 693 -13.25 25.13 -20.41
N HIS A 694 -13.42 25.34 -21.72
CA HIS A 694 -14.61 25.90 -22.40
C HIS A 694 -15.13 27.23 -21.84
N VAL A 695 -14.21 28.13 -21.51
CA VAL A 695 -14.52 29.47 -21.00
C VAL A 695 -14.26 30.56 -22.06
N GLY A 696 -13.89 30.19 -23.30
CA GLY A 696 -13.69 31.13 -24.40
C GLY A 696 -12.33 31.83 -24.38
N VAL A 697 -11.34 31.28 -23.67
CA VAL A 697 -9.94 31.75 -23.67
C VAL A 697 -9.30 31.34 -24.99
N ARG A 698 -8.98 32.33 -25.85
CA ARG A 698 -8.62 32.11 -27.28
C ARG A 698 -7.64 30.96 -27.50
N GLY A 699 -6.52 30.92 -26.77
CA GLY A 699 -5.50 29.90 -26.96
C GLY A 699 -5.96 28.47 -26.62
N ASN A 700 -6.85 28.32 -25.63
CA ASN A 700 -7.40 27.01 -25.25
C ASN A 700 -8.41 26.52 -26.30
N GLU A 701 -9.30 27.39 -26.77
CA GLU A 701 -10.28 27.04 -27.82
C GLU A 701 -9.57 26.67 -29.15
N VAL A 702 -8.42 27.30 -29.45
CA VAL A 702 -7.59 26.91 -30.61
C VAL A 702 -6.94 25.53 -30.38
N ALA A 703 -6.40 25.25 -29.18
CA ALA A 703 -5.83 23.95 -28.86
C ALA A 703 -6.86 22.81 -28.95
N ASP A 704 -8.08 22.98 -28.40
CA ASP A 704 -9.18 22.02 -28.57
C ASP A 704 -9.57 21.86 -30.04
N SER A 705 -9.73 22.97 -30.77
CA SER A 705 -10.03 22.89 -32.21
C SER A 705 -8.98 22.09 -32.98
N LEU A 706 -7.69 22.22 -32.63
CA LEU A 706 -6.60 21.44 -33.22
C LEU A 706 -6.63 19.97 -32.79
N ALA A 707 -6.84 19.67 -31.50
CA ALA A 707 -6.93 18.31 -30.96
C ALA A 707 -8.12 17.54 -31.56
N SER A 708 -9.27 18.20 -31.70
CA SER A 708 -10.47 17.67 -32.34
C SER A 708 -10.29 17.48 -33.86
N LYS A 709 -9.54 18.34 -34.55
CA LYS A 709 -9.19 18.16 -35.99
C LYS A 709 -8.16 17.05 -36.23
N ALA A 710 -7.28 16.77 -35.26
CA ALA A 710 -6.19 15.80 -35.42
C ALA A 710 -6.66 14.37 -35.73
N LEU A 711 -7.90 14.00 -35.39
CA LEU A 711 -8.49 12.71 -35.76
C LEU A 711 -8.55 12.47 -37.29
N ARG A 712 -8.56 13.53 -38.11
CA ARG A 712 -8.64 13.43 -39.57
C ARG A 712 -7.30 13.61 -40.28
N ASN A 713 -6.42 14.46 -39.72
CA ASN A 713 -5.17 14.86 -40.35
C ASN A 713 -4.10 15.30 -39.33
N GLY A 714 -4.04 14.64 -38.17
CA GLY A 714 -2.96 14.74 -37.21
C GLY A 714 -1.77 13.87 -37.59
N ILE A 715 -0.59 14.22 -37.09
CA ILE A 715 0.63 13.41 -37.23
C ILE A 715 0.45 12.15 -36.38
N PRO A 716 0.56 10.92 -36.93
CA PRO A 716 0.38 9.70 -36.17
C PRO A 716 1.53 9.50 -35.16
N LEU A 717 1.17 9.20 -33.91
CA LEU A 717 2.08 8.85 -32.83
C LEU A 717 1.84 7.39 -32.40
N ASP A 718 2.84 6.53 -32.64
CA ASP A 718 2.89 5.20 -32.02
C ASP A 718 3.26 5.35 -30.53
N ILE A 719 2.26 5.14 -29.67
CA ILE A 719 2.40 5.24 -28.22
C ILE A 719 2.00 3.92 -27.60
N THR A 720 2.98 3.22 -27.04
CA THR A 720 2.77 2.00 -26.28
C THR A 720 1.98 2.32 -25.00
N PRO A 721 0.75 1.82 -24.83
CA PRO A 721 -0.09 2.14 -23.67
C PRO A 721 0.50 1.54 -22.39
N HIS A 722 0.35 2.25 -21.27
CA HIS A 722 0.76 1.71 -19.97
C HIS A 722 -0.19 0.57 -19.55
N TYR A 723 0.27 -0.41 -18.77
CA TYR A 723 -0.55 -1.59 -18.43
C TYR A 723 -1.89 -1.23 -17.73
N THR A 724 -1.93 -0.08 -17.05
CA THR A 724 -3.14 0.46 -16.41
C THR A 724 -4.20 0.95 -17.40
N ASP A 725 -3.80 1.27 -18.63
CA ASP A 725 -4.68 1.83 -19.66
C ASP A 725 -5.58 0.76 -20.29
N TYR A 726 -5.24 -0.51 -20.09
CA TYR A 726 -6.13 -1.63 -20.37
C TYR A 726 -7.22 -1.82 -19.30
N PHE A 727 -7.09 -1.25 -18.10
CA PHE A 727 -8.06 -1.48 -17.02
C PHE A 727 -9.47 -0.97 -17.34
N PRO A 728 -9.70 0.20 -17.96
CA PRO A 728 -11.04 0.62 -18.39
C PRO A 728 -11.67 -0.36 -19.40
N LYS A 729 -10.88 -0.83 -20.38
CA LYS A 729 -11.33 -1.82 -21.37
C LYS A 729 -11.74 -3.14 -20.72
N ILE A 730 -10.87 -3.71 -19.88
CA ILE A 730 -11.13 -4.96 -19.14
C ILE A 730 -12.35 -4.80 -18.20
N LYS A 731 -12.50 -3.66 -17.52
CA LYS A 731 -13.69 -3.36 -16.71
C LYS A 731 -14.97 -3.31 -17.55
N ASN A 732 -14.91 -2.73 -18.75
CA ASN A 732 -16.05 -2.67 -19.66
C ASN A 732 -16.43 -4.06 -20.20
N GLU A 733 -15.45 -4.87 -20.62
CA GLU A 733 -15.67 -6.26 -21.04
C GLU A 733 -16.29 -7.12 -19.94
N ASN A 734 -15.79 -7.00 -18.70
CA ASN A 734 -16.36 -7.69 -17.54
C ASN A 734 -17.77 -7.18 -17.19
N TYR A 735 -18.04 -5.86 -17.35
CA TYR A 735 -19.39 -5.31 -17.21
C TYR A 735 -20.35 -5.87 -18.26
N LEU A 736 -19.92 -5.98 -19.53
CA LEU A 736 -20.74 -6.55 -20.59
C LEU A 736 -21.07 -8.03 -20.33
N LYS A 737 -20.08 -8.82 -19.89
CA LYS A 737 -20.30 -10.22 -19.44
C LYS A 737 -21.31 -10.29 -18.28
N PHE A 738 -21.19 -9.40 -17.29
CA PHE A 738 -22.13 -9.32 -16.17
C PHE A 738 -23.53 -8.87 -16.63
N LYS A 739 -23.63 -7.96 -17.61
CA LYS A 739 -24.91 -7.54 -18.22
C LYS A 739 -25.60 -8.70 -18.94
N SER A 740 -24.87 -9.47 -19.75
CA SER A 740 -25.41 -10.67 -20.40
C SER A 740 -25.90 -11.69 -19.37
N TYR A 741 -25.07 -12.03 -18.38
CA TYR A 741 -25.41 -12.96 -17.30
C TYR A 741 -26.63 -12.49 -16.48
N PHE A 742 -26.70 -11.18 -16.17
CA PHE A 742 -27.85 -10.60 -15.46
C PHE A 742 -29.13 -10.72 -16.28
N SER A 743 -29.10 -10.41 -17.58
CA SER A 743 -30.26 -10.55 -18.46
C SER A 743 -30.72 -12.00 -18.61
N GLU A 744 -29.79 -12.95 -18.75
CA GLU A 744 -30.08 -14.39 -18.81
C GLU A 744 -30.70 -14.91 -17.51
N CYS A 745 -30.06 -14.65 -16.37
CA CYS A 745 -30.58 -15.09 -15.06
C CYS A 745 -31.95 -14.46 -14.75
N SER A 746 -32.17 -13.21 -15.15
CA SER A 746 -33.42 -12.47 -14.92
C SER A 746 -34.64 -13.08 -15.62
N GLN A 747 -34.46 -13.94 -16.61
CA GLN A 747 -35.58 -14.63 -17.28
C GLN A 747 -36.29 -15.61 -16.34
N ASN A 748 -35.55 -16.23 -15.41
CA ASN A 748 -36.05 -17.30 -14.54
C ASN A 748 -36.00 -16.96 -13.05
N ARG A 749 -35.16 -16.00 -12.62
CA ARG A 749 -34.93 -15.68 -11.20
C ARG A 749 -34.75 -14.18 -11.00
N GLY A 750 -35.34 -13.65 -9.93
CA GLY A 750 -35.18 -12.23 -9.59
C GLY A 750 -36.00 -11.26 -10.47
N LEU A 751 -37.08 -11.74 -11.10
CA LEU A 751 -37.99 -10.96 -11.95
C LEU A 751 -38.39 -9.60 -11.34
N TRP A 752 -38.68 -9.56 -10.03
CA TRP A 752 -38.98 -8.31 -9.30
C TRP A 752 -37.80 -7.32 -9.28
N TYR A 753 -36.57 -7.80 -9.09
CA TYR A 753 -35.41 -6.90 -9.16
C TYR A 753 -35.19 -6.43 -10.60
N ARG A 754 -35.48 -7.25 -11.61
CA ARG A 754 -35.40 -6.87 -13.03
C ARG A 754 -36.46 -5.85 -13.43
N SER A 755 -37.71 -5.95 -12.95
CA SER A 755 -38.75 -4.94 -13.24
C SER A 755 -38.43 -3.57 -12.65
N ILE A 756 -37.61 -3.53 -11.60
CA ILE A 756 -37.09 -2.30 -10.97
C ILE A 756 -35.78 -1.83 -11.63
N VAL A 757 -34.91 -2.76 -12.05
CA VAL A 757 -33.54 -2.49 -12.51
C VAL A 757 -33.30 -3.25 -13.81
N ASP A 758 -33.56 -2.56 -14.92
CA ASP A 758 -33.42 -3.16 -16.26
C ASP A 758 -31.96 -3.43 -16.64
N GLU A 759 -31.02 -2.59 -16.21
CA GLU A 759 -29.58 -2.84 -16.38
C GLU A 759 -28.84 -2.92 -15.04
N PRO A 760 -27.91 -3.88 -14.87
CA PRO A 760 -27.15 -3.98 -13.63
C PRO A 760 -26.27 -2.73 -13.45
N PRO A 761 -26.29 -2.06 -12.29
CA PRO A 761 -25.62 -0.76 -12.17
C PRO A 761 -24.09 -0.91 -12.12
N ARG A 762 -23.37 -0.11 -12.92
CA ARG A 762 -21.89 -0.06 -12.94
C ARG A 762 -21.25 0.32 -11.60
N ILE A 763 -21.97 1.13 -10.83
CA ILE A 763 -21.58 1.62 -9.50
C ILE A 763 -22.80 1.39 -8.59
N PRO A 764 -22.64 0.89 -7.36
CA PRO A 764 -23.79 0.69 -6.46
C PRO A 764 -24.57 2.00 -6.25
N TRP A 765 -25.91 1.93 -6.31
CA TRP A 765 -26.81 3.09 -6.27
C TRP A 765 -26.67 3.97 -5.00
N PHE A 766 -26.04 3.45 -3.95
CA PHE A 766 -25.74 4.11 -2.68
C PHE A 766 -24.29 4.60 -2.52
N ALA A 767 -23.42 4.42 -3.52
CA ALA A 767 -21.99 4.67 -3.38
C ALA A 767 -21.61 6.13 -3.06
N SER A 768 -22.44 7.09 -3.48
CA SER A 768 -22.29 8.53 -3.21
C SER A 768 -23.02 9.00 -1.94
N ARG A 769 -23.47 8.08 -1.07
CA ARG A 769 -24.42 8.39 0.00
C ARG A 769 -23.95 7.95 1.37
N ASN A 770 -24.14 8.82 2.36
CA ASN A 770 -23.94 8.49 3.76
C ASN A 770 -25.26 7.95 4.36
N LEU A 771 -25.55 6.66 4.12
CA LEU A 771 -26.74 5.97 4.63
C LEU A 771 -26.36 4.93 5.68
N ASN A 772 -27.06 4.94 6.82
CA ASN A 772 -26.89 3.92 7.87
C ASN A 772 -27.19 2.51 7.33
N ARG A 773 -26.39 1.53 7.75
CA ARG A 773 -26.54 0.10 7.43
C ARG A 773 -27.97 -0.44 7.62
N LYS A 774 -28.73 -0.01 8.64
CA LYS A 774 -30.14 -0.43 8.83
C LYS A 774 -30.99 -0.03 7.63
N TYR A 775 -30.89 1.23 7.22
CA TYR A 775 -31.61 1.82 6.09
C TYR A 775 -31.23 1.12 4.77
N LEU A 776 -29.93 1.00 4.48
CA LEU A 776 -29.42 0.29 3.30
C LEU A 776 -29.92 -1.16 3.21
N THR A 777 -29.96 -1.87 4.35
CA THR A 777 -30.44 -3.26 4.40
C THR A 777 -31.91 -3.36 3.98
N ILE A 778 -32.73 -2.37 4.34
CA ILE A 778 -34.15 -2.34 4.00
C ILE A 778 -34.36 -1.97 2.54
N CYS A 779 -33.65 -0.95 2.02
CA CYS A 779 -33.65 -0.63 0.58
C CYS A 779 -33.22 -1.82 -0.30
N PHE A 780 -32.23 -2.60 0.14
CA PHE A 780 -31.83 -3.81 -0.57
C PHE A 780 -32.95 -4.87 -0.53
N ARG A 781 -33.50 -5.15 0.66
CA ARG A 781 -34.55 -6.16 0.82
C ARG A 781 -35.84 -5.80 0.09
N THR A 782 -36.24 -4.53 0.01
CA THR A 782 -37.40 -4.09 -0.79
C THR A 782 -37.15 -4.29 -2.28
N ARG A 783 -35.98 -3.88 -2.78
CA ARG A 783 -35.60 -4.06 -4.20
C ARG A 783 -35.48 -5.53 -4.60
N THR A 784 -35.09 -6.43 -3.70
CA THR A 784 -34.96 -7.88 -4.01
C THR A 784 -36.17 -8.73 -3.58
N TYR A 785 -37.26 -8.13 -3.10
CA TYR A 785 -38.42 -8.86 -2.53
C TYR A 785 -38.06 -9.84 -1.39
N HIS A 786 -37.09 -9.46 -0.54
CA HIS A 786 -36.59 -10.25 0.59
C HIS A 786 -36.80 -9.53 1.95
N ILE A 787 -37.93 -8.84 2.08
CA ILE A 787 -38.37 -8.20 3.33
C ILE A 787 -38.85 -9.30 4.29
N PRO A 788 -38.54 -9.24 5.60
CA PRO A 788 -38.89 -10.28 6.58
C PRO A 788 -40.38 -10.28 6.98
N LEU A 789 -41.28 -10.35 6.00
CA LEU A 789 -42.73 -10.51 6.15
C LEU A 789 -43.12 -11.99 6.15
N ASN A 790 -44.36 -12.34 6.51
CA ASN A 790 -44.74 -13.74 6.69
C ASN A 790 -44.58 -14.58 5.43
N LYS A 791 -44.94 -14.07 4.23
CA LYS A 791 -44.71 -14.80 2.97
C LYS A 791 -43.23 -15.19 2.79
N PHE A 792 -42.31 -14.25 2.99
CA PHE A 792 -40.87 -14.52 2.90
C PHE A 792 -40.35 -15.41 4.03
N ASN A 793 -40.82 -15.18 5.27
CA ASN A 793 -40.43 -15.99 6.42
C ASN A 793 -40.92 -17.45 6.29
N PHE A 794 -42.10 -17.66 5.71
CA PHE A 794 -42.65 -18.96 5.34
C PHE A 794 -41.82 -19.65 4.25
N THR A 795 -41.47 -18.93 3.16
CA THR A 795 -40.52 -19.46 2.15
C THR A 795 -39.17 -19.85 2.77
N MET A 796 -38.72 -19.11 3.79
CA MET A 796 -37.49 -19.37 4.54
C MET A 796 -37.65 -20.36 5.71
N LYS A 797 -38.82 -21.01 5.87
CA LYS A 797 -39.16 -21.97 6.95
C LYS A 797 -38.93 -21.43 8.37
N LYS A 798 -39.31 -20.16 8.60
CA LYS A 798 -39.25 -19.45 9.90
C LYS A 798 -40.61 -19.15 10.51
N ARG A 799 -41.68 -19.34 9.75
CA ARG A 799 -43.09 -19.29 10.14
C ARG A 799 -43.82 -20.35 9.34
N ASP A 800 -44.88 -20.91 9.90
CA ASP A 800 -45.67 -21.99 9.29
C ASP A 800 -46.86 -21.46 8.48
N ASP A 801 -47.16 -20.17 8.59
CA ASP A 801 -48.24 -19.46 7.89
C ASP A 801 -47.68 -18.23 7.14
N PRO A 802 -47.92 -18.08 5.81
CA PRO A 802 -47.56 -16.88 5.05
C PRO A 802 -48.48 -15.68 5.27
N ASN A 803 -49.62 -15.84 5.96
CA ASN A 803 -50.68 -14.83 6.02
C ASN A 803 -50.52 -13.80 7.16
N CYS A 804 -51.19 -12.65 6.99
CA CYS A 804 -51.31 -11.62 8.00
C CYS A 804 -52.40 -11.99 9.03
N LYS A 805 -52.05 -12.14 10.32
CA LYS A 805 -52.97 -12.47 11.45
C LYS A 805 -54.20 -11.55 11.58
N ARG A 806 -54.21 -10.37 10.92
CA ARG A 806 -55.32 -9.39 10.97
C ARG A 806 -56.06 -9.23 9.63
N CYS A 807 -55.56 -9.84 8.56
CA CYS A 807 -56.09 -9.65 7.20
C CYS A 807 -56.28 -10.94 6.40
N GLU A 808 -55.81 -12.09 6.91
CA GLU A 808 -56.03 -13.44 6.36
C GLU A 808 -55.64 -13.59 4.88
N ARG A 809 -54.67 -12.76 4.46
CA ARG A 809 -54.06 -12.75 3.12
C ARG A 809 -52.54 -12.77 3.24
N GLU A 810 -51.87 -13.27 2.21
CA GLU A 810 -50.41 -13.40 2.18
C GLU A 810 -49.72 -12.08 2.54
N GLU A 811 -48.87 -12.10 3.55
CA GLU A 811 -48.18 -10.89 4.01
C GLU A 811 -46.91 -10.65 3.18
N ASP A 812 -47.05 -9.86 2.12
CA ASP A 812 -45.93 -9.43 1.27
C ASP A 812 -45.82 -7.90 1.14
N LEU A 813 -44.90 -7.42 0.29
CA LEU A 813 -44.64 -5.99 0.16
C LEU A 813 -45.85 -5.23 -0.40
N LEU A 814 -46.59 -5.81 -1.35
CA LEU A 814 -47.78 -5.19 -1.91
C LEU A 814 -48.90 -5.16 -0.86
N HIS A 815 -49.13 -6.28 -0.15
CA HIS A 815 -50.08 -6.30 0.97
C HIS A 815 -49.71 -5.25 2.04
N LEU A 816 -48.43 -5.16 2.40
CA LEU A 816 -47.91 -4.18 3.35
C LEU A 816 -48.18 -2.73 2.93
N VAL A 817 -47.80 -2.37 1.70
CA VAL A 817 -47.87 -0.99 1.20
C VAL A 817 -49.31 -0.58 0.87
N LEU A 818 -50.13 -1.49 0.36
CA LEU A 818 -51.41 -1.16 -0.25
C LEU A 818 -52.64 -1.61 0.54
N GLU A 819 -52.58 -2.62 1.40
CA GLU A 819 -53.79 -3.28 1.91
C GLU A 819 -53.88 -3.48 3.42
N CYS A 820 -52.75 -3.70 4.09
CA CYS A 820 -52.71 -4.19 5.47
C CYS A 820 -53.46 -3.27 6.44
N LYS A 821 -54.38 -3.84 7.24
CA LYS A 821 -55.14 -3.11 8.28
C LYS A 821 -54.27 -2.71 9.49
N ILE A 822 -53.22 -3.47 9.80
CA ILE A 822 -52.30 -3.16 10.93
C ILE A 822 -51.59 -1.81 10.70
N ASN A 823 -51.32 -1.46 9.44
CA ASN A 823 -50.52 -0.29 9.07
C ASN A 823 -51.37 0.78 8.37
N GLU A 824 -52.68 0.79 8.62
CA GLU A 824 -53.63 1.69 7.97
C GLU A 824 -53.32 3.16 8.25
N GLN A 825 -53.13 3.54 9.51
CA GLN A 825 -52.79 4.91 9.88
C GLN A 825 -51.46 5.35 9.24
N SER A 826 -50.38 4.58 9.42
CA SER A 826 -49.06 4.92 8.82
C SER A 826 -49.08 5.00 7.29
N ARG A 827 -49.99 4.26 6.63
CA ARG A 827 -50.20 4.36 5.19
C ARG A 827 -50.92 5.65 4.82
N LEU A 828 -51.95 6.06 5.58
CA LEU A 828 -52.62 7.35 5.40
C LEU A 828 -51.65 8.51 5.65
N ASP A 829 -50.86 8.45 6.73
CA ASP A 829 -49.83 9.44 7.05
C ASP A 829 -48.84 9.59 5.88
N PHE A 830 -48.30 8.46 5.38
CA PHE A 830 -47.39 8.43 4.23
C PHE A 830 -48.03 8.95 2.92
N LEU A 831 -49.28 8.59 2.61
CA LEU A 831 -49.99 9.07 1.42
C LEU A 831 -50.25 10.58 1.50
N ASN A 832 -50.64 11.10 2.66
CA ASN A 832 -50.84 12.51 2.93
C ASN A 832 -49.53 13.31 2.79
N GLU A 833 -48.46 12.83 3.41
CA GLU A 833 -47.12 13.42 3.31
C GLU A 833 -46.62 13.49 1.86
N THR A 834 -46.82 12.41 1.09
CA THR A 834 -46.34 12.31 -0.31
C THR A 834 -47.31 12.87 -1.34
N ARG A 835 -48.49 13.36 -0.93
CA ARG A 835 -49.58 13.84 -1.80
C ARG A 835 -49.94 12.86 -2.92
N CYS A 836 -49.89 11.56 -2.62
CA CYS A 836 -50.04 10.48 -3.59
C CYS A 836 -51.31 9.68 -3.28
N SER A 837 -52.10 9.31 -4.30
CA SER A 837 -53.22 8.40 -4.12
C SER A 837 -52.78 6.93 -4.04
N ARG A 838 -53.64 6.08 -3.49
CA ARG A 838 -53.39 4.63 -3.36
C ARG A 838 -53.20 3.92 -4.71
N GLY A 839 -53.81 4.44 -5.78
CA GLY A 839 -53.64 3.94 -7.14
C GLY A 839 -52.30 4.37 -7.75
N GLU A 840 -51.96 5.66 -7.63
CA GLU A 840 -50.66 6.19 -8.08
C GLU A 840 -49.49 5.54 -7.33
N LEU A 841 -49.67 5.12 -6.08
CA LEU A 841 -48.65 4.41 -5.31
C LEU A 841 -48.29 3.04 -5.92
N LEU A 842 -49.23 2.33 -6.54
CA LEU A 842 -48.96 1.04 -7.20
C LEU A 842 -48.07 1.24 -8.44
N PHE A 843 -48.36 2.25 -9.26
CA PHE A 843 -47.58 2.56 -10.47
C PHE A 843 -46.22 3.21 -10.11
N SER A 844 -46.18 4.07 -9.09
CA SER A 844 -44.95 4.73 -8.65
C SER A 844 -44.04 3.85 -7.78
N LEU A 845 -44.50 2.73 -7.20
CA LEU A 845 -43.65 1.84 -6.39
C LEU A 845 -42.40 1.37 -7.17
N HIS A 846 -42.55 1.03 -8.46
CA HIS A 846 -41.41 0.70 -9.31
C HIS A 846 -40.46 1.89 -9.49
N GLN A 847 -40.98 3.11 -9.67
CA GLN A 847 -40.18 4.34 -9.78
C GLN A 847 -39.48 4.69 -8.46
N ILE A 848 -40.14 4.54 -7.31
CA ILE A 848 -39.58 4.77 -5.97
C ILE A 848 -38.43 3.80 -5.68
N LEU A 849 -38.52 2.56 -6.16
CA LEU A 849 -37.50 1.52 -5.98
C LEU A 849 -36.40 1.53 -7.06
N SER A 850 -36.70 2.00 -8.28
CA SER A 850 -35.73 2.06 -9.39
C SER A 850 -34.85 3.28 -9.31
N SER A 851 -35.45 4.42 -8.95
CA SER A 851 -34.80 5.70 -8.83
C SER A 851 -33.64 5.68 -7.83
N ASN A 852 -32.78 6.68 -8.01
CA ASN A 852 -31.90 7.10 -6.93
C ASN A 852 -32.80 7.57 -5.76
N PHE A 853 -32.77 6.87 -4.62
CA PHE A 853 -33.53 7.16 -3.37
C PHE A 853 -33.11 8.50 -2.69
N THR A 854 -33.05 9.58 -3.44
CA THR A 854 -32.64 10.95 -3.04
C THR A 854 -33.78 11.94 -3.18
N ALA A 855 -34.87 11.58 -3.87
CA ALA A 855 -36.13 12.27 -3.70
C ALA A 855 -36.64 12.04 -2.27
N GLU A 856 -37.18 13.09 -1.66
CA GLU A 856 -37.74 13.09 -0.30
C GLU A 856 -38.73 11.94 -0.07
N HIS A 857 -39.55 11.64 -1.09
CA HIS A 857 -40.49 10.53 -1.13
C HIS A 857 -39.86 9.14 -0.90
N SER A 858 -38.66 8.89 -1.46
CA SER A 858 -37.94 7.63 -1.24
C SER A 858 -37.39 7.50 0.18
N GLY A 859 -37.10 8.63 0.84
CA GLY A 859 -36.74 8.73 2.25
C GLY A 859 -37.90 8.33 3.17
N ARG A 860 -39.05 8.96 2.92
CA ARG A 860 -40.31 8.70 3.64
C ARG A 860 -40.79 7.27 3.44
N PHE A 861 -40.70 6.72 2.21
CA PHE A 861 -41.10 5.34 1.92
C PHE A 861 -40.32 4.30 2.75
N VAL A 862 -38.99 4.43 2.87
CA VAL A 862 -38.19 3.49 3.66
C VAL A 862 -38.47 3.64 5.16
N SER A 863 -38.78 4.85 5.62
CA SER A 863 -39.20 5.13 6.99
C SER A 863 -40.55 4.46 7.31
N PHE A 864 -41.55 4.63 6.43
CA PHE A 864 -42.82 3.90 6.49
C PHE A 864 -42.63 2.37 6.57
N ILE A 865 -41.70 1.79 5.78
CA ILE A 865 -41.38 0.36 5.85
C ILE A 865 -40.70 -0.01 7.19
N ILE A 866 -39.85 0.83 7.76
CA ILE A 866 -39.24 0.61 9.08
C ILE A 866 -40.32 0.55 10.16
N ASP A 867 -41.19 1.55 10.22
CA ASP A 867 -42.21 1.66 11.27
C ASP A 867 -43.27 0.56 11.15
N SER A 868 -43.65 0.25 9.91
CA SER A 868 -44.46 -0.91 9.55
C SER A 868 -43.91 -2.24 10.07
N LEU A 869 -42.59 -2.44 10.02
CA LEU A 869 -41.95 -3.65 10.52
C LEU A 869 -41.86 -3.65 12.05
N ASN A 870 -41.62 -2.49 12.68
CA ASN A 870 -41.58 -2.36 14.14
C ASN A 870 -42.97 -2.65 14.75
N ARG A 871 -44.04 -1.96 14.28
CA ARG A 871 -45.42 -2.16 14.76
C ARG A 871 -45.91 -3.59 14.58
N ARG A 872 -45.53 -4.25 13.48
CA ARG A 872 -45.80 -5.70 13.30
C ARG A 872 -45.05 -6.54 14.32
N SER A 873 -43.78 -6.25 14.61
CA SER A 873 -43.05 -6.98 15.66
C SER A 873 -43.69 -6.83 17.04
N GLU A 874 -44.36 -5.72 17.34
CA GLU A 874 -45.11 -5.51 18.57
C GLU A 874 -46.45 -6.25 18.54
N TYR A 875 -47.25 -6.08 17.48
CA TYR A 875 -48.52 -6.79 17.30
C TYR A 875 -48.35 -8.31 17.36
N TYR A 876 -47.33 -8.86 16.70
CA TYR A 876 -47.04 -10.30 16.76
C TYR A 876 -46.48 -10.76 18.11
N LYS A 877 -45.85 -9.89 18.92
CA LYS A 877 -45.43 -10.23 20.29
C LYS A 877 -46.59 -10.22 21.28
N ASN A 878 -47.55 -9.32 21.09
CA ASN A 878 -48.72 -9.17 21.99
C ASN A 878 -49.88 -10.12 21.61
N ALA A 879 -49.79 -10.79 20.45
CA ALA A 879 -50.73 -11.81 19.98
C ALA A 879 -50.18 -13.24 20.14
N HIS A 880 -49.31 -13.42 21.15
CA HIS A 880 -48.74 -14.66 21.67
C HIS A 880 -48.63 -14.53 23.19
#